data_AF-A0A7Y5A7G3-F1
#
_entry.id   AF-A0A7Y5A7G3-F1
#
_cell.length_a   1.000
_cell.length_b   1.000
_cell.length_c   1.000
_cell.angle_alpha   90.00
_cell.angle_beta   90.00
_cell.angle_gamma   90.00
#
_symmetry.space_group_name_H-M   'P 1'
#
loop_
_entity.id
_entity.type
_entity.pdbx_description
1 polymer ?
#
loop_
_entity_poly.entity_id
_entity_poly.type
_entity_poly.pdbx_seq_one_letter_code
_entity_poly.pdbx_strand_id
1 'polypeptide(L)'
;MKIIFKINYKSIWGQMLCICGGHELFGDWDPEKGQPMLYLGNDDWVLEMEVPQGLAFSYKYFVREANGYILWEGGQKRQLTNSDFEIMAIRDRWHPEHDPSRVMHSKVFTEVIMKPERLFTQTVKTKSSSIIRFCMRAPRVGIGFGLAIIGDGKSLGNWKKPILMGNKNYPVWQVDFDVSIQKFPLEYKYVIVDLATNLISDWETGHNRVLNEENTVVSDSLFVVNDENFNYPPNNWKAAGVAVPVFSLRSNESFGVGEFNDIRKLVDWCVKTGMKMIQILPINETVATHSWLDSYPYKSISVMALHPMFLHLPAMGKINNKTLQEEFDSIGNELNGLQQVDYVAVTRAKARYFKIIFDQNWEKVKKSTAYQLFFAENKEWLLPYAAFCRLRDLYKTSDFRQWEGFAVFDPTKIEDYCDPRQSYHEHIAVHYFQQFHLDLQLKEAVAYAHKHGVCLKGDIPIGISPNSIEAWTEPHLFNLNAQAGAPPDDFAFMGQNWGFPTYNWDEMARDDFAWWRKRLNAMEKYFDAYRIDHILGFFRIWEIPMDAVQGLLGYFKPGLPMNAGEIEDWGLWFDTERFTKPYIRGHFLYDFFGDYTDEVRLKYLNETDFGVFELKEVFNTQRKIYDYFSPDQTKTELDMKGITIRDGLLGLLNEVLFIKDPYATQSAYHPRIALHYTYSYRDLDEQKKDRLNELYIHFFYKRHEEFWKWHAMAKLPSIVASSNMLVCGEDLGMVPDTVPEVMHALDILSLEIQRMPKNPRIEFGHPSDAPYLSVCTTSTHDMSTIRGWWEEDRERTQRFYRHTLGHNDMAPYYAEPWVCHEIINQHLHSVAMWTIFPIQDLLALDGNLRWDETEKEQINVPANPENKWRYRMVISLEELIEADDYNSMLKGMVHIAGRDTDY
;
A
#
# COMPACT_ATOMS: atom_id res chain seq x y z
N MET A 1 -37.12 21.06 14.66
CA MET A 1 -36.02 21.98 14.35
C MET A 1 -36.02 22.22 12.85
N LYS A 2 -35.95 23.47 12.42
CA LYS A 2 -35.78 23.79 11.00
C LYS A 2 -34.29 23.80 10.66
N ILE A 3 -33.87 23.05 9.64
CA ILE A 3 -32.51 23.12 9.09
C ILE A 3 -32.54 23.79 7.72
N ILE A 4 -31.58 24.69 7.48
CA ILE A 4 -31.37 25.39 6.23
C ILE A 4 -29.94 25.10 5.76
N PHE A 5 -29.77 24.27 4.73
CA PHE A 5 -28.49 24.05 4.08
C PHE A 5 -28.30 25.10 2.98
N LYS A 6 -27.16 25.79 2.99
CA LYS A 6 -26.72 26.76 1.98
C LYS A 6 -25.36 26.35 1.46
N ILE A 7 -25.17 26.34 0.15
CA ILE A 7 -23.89 26.02 -0.48
C ILE A 7 -23.72 26.83 -1.76
N ASN A 8 -22.49 27.27 -2.02
CA ASN A 8 -22.14 27.90 -3.29
C ASN A 8 -21.50 26.84 -4.20
N TYR A 9 -22.14 26.56 -5.34
CA TYR A 9 -21.66 25.62 -6.35
C TYR A 9 -22.03 26.12 -7.75
N LYS A 10 -21.00 26.29 -8.58
CA LYS A 10 -21.16 26.71 -9.96
C LYS A 10 -21.60 25.52 -10.83
N SER A 11 -22.89 25.46 -11.10
CA SER A 11 -23.47 24.45 -11.99
C SER A 11 -23.35 24.83 -13.47
N ILE A 12 -23.39 23.82 -14.33
CA ILE A 12 -23.66 23.99 -15.77
C ILE A 12 -25.07 23.55 -16.12
N TRP A 13 -25.55 23.93 -17.31
CA TRP A 13 -26.91 23.59 -17.75
C TRP A 13 -27.15 22.06 -17.73
N GLY A 14 -28.25 21.63 -17.13
CA GLY A 14 -28.61 20.21 -16.99
C GLY A 14 -28.12 19.54 -15.70
N GLN A 15 -27.40 20.26 -14.83
CA GLN A 15 -27.01 19.79 -13.51
C GLN A 15 -28.01 20.21 -12.42
N MET A 16 -28.25 19.32 -11.46
CA MET A 16 -29.04 19.58 -10.26
C MET A 16 -28.22 19.22 -9.03
N LEU A 17 -28.06 20.16 -8.09
CA LEU A 17 -27.39 19.90 -6.83
C LEU A 17 -28.34 19.25 -5.83
N CYS A 18 -27.88 18.20 -5.16
CA CYS A 18 -28.64 17.42 -4.20
C CYS A 18 -27.82 17.16 -2.93
N ILE A 19 -28.52 16.81 -1.85
CA ILE A 19 -27.94 16.34 -0.59
C ILE A 19 -28.46 14.94 -0.26
N CYS A 20 -27.59 14.08 0.23
CA CYS A 20 -27.95 12.76 0.75
C CYS A 20 -27.26 12.51 2.09
N GLY A 21 -27.84 11.68 2.95
CA GLY A 21 -27.28 11.39 4.26
C GLY A 21 -27.79 10.10 4.87
N GLY A 22 -27.19 9.70 6.00
CA GLY A 22 -27.48 8.44 6.71
C GLY A 22 -28.75 8.45 7.55
N HIS A 23 -29.72 9.28 7.20
CA HIS A 23 -31.03 9.33 7.83
C HIS A 23 -32.09 9.21 6.73
N GLU A 24 -33.22 8.56 7.02
CA GLU A 24 -34.28 8.28 6.04
C GLU A 24 -34.79 9.54 5.31
N LEU A 25 -34.88 10.67 6.02
CA LEU A 25 -35.27 11.97 5.47
C LEU A 25 -34.31 12.50 4.38
N PHE A 26 -33.08 11.99 4.35
CA PHE A 26 -32.04 12.36 3.40
C PHE A 26 -31.63 11.17 2.50
N GLY A 27 -32.48 10.15 2.42
CA GLY A 27 -32.33 9.04 1.49
C GLY A 27 -31.54 7.84 1.99
N ASP A 28 -30.99 7.86 3.21
CA ASP A 28 -30.20 6.75 3.77
C ASP A 28 -29.05 6.27 2.87
N TRP A 29 -28.25 7.22 2.37
CA TRP A 29 -27.17 7.02 1.40
C TRP A 29 -27.59 6.49 0.01
N ASP A 30 -28.88 6.42 -0.29
CA ASP A 30 -29.41 6.15 -1.63
C ASP A 30 -29.50 7.48 -2.43
N PRO A 31 -28.65 7.68 -3.46
CA PRO A 31 -28.65 8.92 -4.24
C PRO A 31 -29.97 9.17 -4.97
N GLU A 32 -30.74 8.12 -5.30
CA GLU A 32 -32.04 8.27 -5.96
C GLU A 32 -33.05 8.96 -5.04
N LYS A 33 -32.91 8.76 -3.73
CA LYS A 33 -33.72 9.38 -2.66
C LYS A 33 -33.10 10.66 -2.09
N GLY A 34 -32.00 11.15 -2.67
CA GLY A 34 -31.37 12.41 -2.29
C GLY A 34 -32.30 13.61 -2.48
N GLN A 35 -32.17 14.62 -1.62
CA GLN A 35 -33.02 15.80 -1.62
C GLN A 35 -32.46 16.87 -2.57
N PRO A 36 -33.24 17.35 -3.57
CA PRO A 36 -32.77 18.39 -4.49
C PRO A 36 -32.73 19.75 -3.81
N MET A 37 -31.75 20.57 -4.17
CA MET A 37 -31.60 21.95 -3.68
C MET A 37 -32.19 22.95 -4.67
N LEU A 38 -32.67 24.09 -4.16
CA LEU A 38 -33.19 25.21 -4.94
C LEU A 38 -32.05 26.17 -5.30
N TYR A 39 -31.90 26.48 -6.60
CA TYR A 39 -30.98 27.49 -7.09
C TYR A 39 -31.54 28.91 -6.90
N LEU A 40 -30.82 29.77 -6.17
CA LEU A 40 -31.24 31.15 -5.88
C LEU A 40 -30.59 32.20 -6.79
N GLY A 41 -29.63 31.80 -7.64
CA GLY A 41 -28.80 32.72 -8.43
C GLY A 41 -27.41 32.94 -7.83
N ASN A 42 -26.46 33.48 -8.60
CA ASN A 42 -25.06 33.71 -8.19
C ASN A 42 -24.35 32.45 -7.64
N ASP A 43 -24.63 31.28 -8.23
CA ASP A 43 -24.07 29.99 -7.79
C ASP A 43 -24.55 29.53 -6.40
N ASP A 44 -25.52 30.20 -5.77
CA ASP A 44 -26.04 29.83 -4.44
C ASP A 44 -27.22 28.85 -4.52
N TRP A 45 -27.16 27.82 -3.68
CA TRP A 45 -28.17 26.76 -3.55
C TRP A 45 -28.66 26.66 -2.11
N VAL A 46 -29.96 26.40 -1.94
CA VAL A 46 -30.58 26.25 -0.62
C VAL A 46 -31.47 25.01 -0.53
N LEU A 47 -31.48 24.36 0.63
CA LEU A 47 -32.51 23.39 1.01
C LEU A 47 -32.99 23.70 2.42
N GLU A 48 -34.31 23.79 2.59
CA GLU A 48 -34.96 23.97 3.88
C GLU A 48 -35.77 22.73 4.24
N MET A 49 -35.60 22.21 5.46
CA MET A 49 -36.29 21.02 5.92
C MET A 49 -36.63 21.11 7.41
N GLU A 50 -37.76 20.51 7.79
CA GLU A 50 -38.09 20.25 9.18
C GLU A 50 -37.56 18.86 9.59
N VAL A 51 -36.84 18.81 10.71
CA VAL A 51 -36.28 17.57 11.25
C VAL A 51 -36.58 17.43 12.76
N PRO A 52 -36.51 16.20 13.31
CA PRO A 52 -36.59 15.98 14.75
C PRO A 52 -35.57 16.84 15.52
N GLN A 53 -35.97 17.36 16.68
CA GLN A 53 -35.07 18.14 17.53
C GLN A 53 -33.86 17.29 17.93
N GLY A 54 -32.66 17.85 17.81
CA GLY A 54 -31.41 17.20 18.15
C GLY A 54 -30.96 16.06 17.24
N LEU A 55 -31.53 15.96 16.04
CA LEU A 55 -31.07 15.03 15.02
C LEU A 55 -29.58 15.28 14.69
N ALA A 56 -28.78 14.21 14.76
CA ALA A 56 -27.39 14.20 14.32
C ALA A 56 -27.22 13.07 13.29
N PHE A 57 -26.62 13.38 12.15
CA PHE A 57 -26.40 12.41 11.08
C PHE A 57 -25.27 12.88 10.17
N SER A 58 -24.80 11.97 9.33
CA SER A 58 -23.80 12.28 8.31
C SER A 58 -24.46 12.58 6.97
N TYR A 59 -23.93 13.54 6.23
CA TYR A 59 -24.46 13.97 4.93
C TYR A 59 -23.36 14.31 3.94
N LYS A 60 -23.71 14.39 2.66
CA LYS A 60 -22.80 14.73 1.56
C LYS A 60 -23.58 15.32 0.39
N TYR A 61 -22.98 16.25 -0.32
CA TYR A 61 -23.54 16.82 -1.54
C TYR A 61 -23.18 16.00 -2.78
N PHE A 62 -24.06 15.99 -3.77
CA PHE A 62 -23.78 15.44 -5.08
C PHE A 62 -24.51 16.21 -6.18
N VAL A 63 -23.96 16.17 -7.38
CA VAL A 63 -24.56 16.73 -8.58
C VAL A 63 -25.14 15.59 -9.39
N ARG A 64 -26.42 15.72 -9.75
CA ARG A 64 -27.10 14.83 -10.68
C ARG A 64 -27.14 15.48 -12.05
N GLU A 65 -26.63 14.79 -13.06
CA GLU A 65 -26.68 15.23 -14.45
C GLU A 65 -27.93 14.70 -15.17
N ALA A 66 -28.30 15.36 -16.27
CA ALA A 66 -29.48 14.99 -17.07
C ALA A 66 -29.41 13.57 -17.67
N ASN A 67 -28.21 13.00 -17.84
CA ASN A 67 -27.99 11.63 -18.32
C ASN A 67 -28.07 10.56 -17.20
N GLY A 68 -28.32 10.97 -15.96
CA GLY A 68 -28.35 10.10 -14.78
C GLY A 68 -27.00 9.91 -14.09
N TYR A 69 -25.92 10.52 -14.59
CA TYR A 69 -24.62 10.49 -13.93
C TYR A 69 -24.67 11.27 -12.60
N ILE A 70 -24.00 10.74 -11.58
CA ILE A 70 -23.92 11.32 -10.25
C ILE A 70 -22.45 11.61 -9.92
N LEU A 71 -22.17 12.87 -9.61
CA LEU A 71 -20.87 13.31 -9.13
C LEU A 71 -20.99 13.71 -7.66
N TRP A 72 -20.45 12.90 -6.75
CA TRP A 72 -20.35 13.27 -5.34
C TRP A 72 -19.29 14.36 -5.13
N GLU A 73 -19.49 15.22 -4.13
CA GLU A 73 -18.40 16.09 -3.68
C GLU A 73 -17.19 15.25 -3.20
N GLY A 74 -16.00 15.84 -3.17
CA GLY A 74 -14.81 15.17 -2.65
C GLY A 74 -14.84 14.93 -1.13
N GLY A 75 -13.87 14.16 -0.63
CA GLY A 75 -13.64 14.02 0.81
C GLY A 75 -14.63 13.15 1.59
N GLN A 76 -14.50 13.19 2.93
CA GLN A 76 -15.31 12.42 3.87
C GLN A 76 -16.74 12.96 4.01
N LYS A 77 -17.65 12.10 4.50
CA LYS A 77 -19.01 12.50 4.86
C LYS A 77 -18.99 13.61 5.92
N ARG A 78 -19.75 14.68 5.70
CA ARG A 78 -19.96 15.76 6.67
C ARG A 78 -20.77 15.25 7.85
N GLN A 79 -20.60 15.88 9.01
CA GLN A 79 -21.35 15.54 10.21
C GLN A 79 -22.22 16.71 10.64
N LEU A 80 -23.52 16.48 10.74
CA LEU A 80 -24.44 17.40 11.40
C LEU A 80 -24.44 17.12 12.91
N THR A 81 -24.11 18.12 13.71
CA THR A 81 -24.17 18.02 15.16
C THR A 81 -25.54 18.40 15.70
N ASN A 82 -25.98 17.74 16.78
CA ASN A 82 -27.16 18.12 17.56
C ASN A 82 -27.12 19.63 17.94
N SER A 83 -28.30 20.26 17.94
CA SER A 83 -28.53 21.63 18.39
C SER A 83 -29.84 21.73 19.18
N ASP A 84 -29.80 22.57 20.21
CA ASP A 84 -30.96 22.95 21.03
C ASP A 84 -31.75 24.13 20.45
N PHE A 85 -31.24 24.81 19.42
CA PHE A 85 -31.90 25.93 18.76
C PHE A 85 -33.10 25.46 17.91
N GLU A 86 -34.14 26.29 17.79
CA GLU A 86 -35.29 26.04 16.90
C GLU A 86 -34.88 26.01 15.42
N ILE A 87 -33.90 26.83 15.03
CA ILE A 87 -33.41 26.96 13.65
C ILE A 87 -31.90 26.75 13.59
N MET A 88 -31.45 25.91 12.66
CA MET A 88 -30.03 25.78 12.31
C MET A 88 -29.83 26.09 10.82
N ALA A 89 -29.01 27.09 10.51
CA ALA A 89 -28.62 27.40 9.15
C ALA A 89 -27.14 27.10 8.94
N ILE A 90 -26.80 26.32 7.92
CA ILE A 90 -25.47 25.79 7.66
C ILE A 90 -25.03 26.33 6.31
N ARG A 91 -23.89 27.01 6.30
CA ARG A 91 -23.22 27.45 5.08
C ARG A 91 -22.01 26.56 4.83
N ASP A 92 -22.14 25.68 3.85
CA ASP A 92 -21.08 24.80 3.38
C ASP A 92 -20.38 25.36 2.13
N ARG A 93 -19.21 24.81 1.83
CA ARG A 93 -18.50 24.98 0.56
C ARG A 93 -18.35 23.64 -0.12
N TRP A 94 -18.49 23.63 -1.45
CA TRP A 94 -18.27 22.43 -2.25
C TRP A 94 -16.84 21.91 -2.11
N HIS A 95 -16.69 20.61 -1.83
CA HIS A 95 -15.39 19.94 -1.91
C HIS A 95 -15.14 19.47 -3.34
N PRO A 96 -14.10 19.98 -4.03
CA PRO A 96 -13.77 19.52 -5.37
C PRO A 96 -13.39 18.04 -5.34
N GLU A 97 -13.55 17.35 -6.47
CA GLU A 97 -13.20 15.93 -6.61
C GLU A 97 -11.74 15.67 -6.24
N HIS A 98 -10.83 16.55 -6.68
CA HIS A 98 -9.41 16.52 -6.37
C HIS A 98 -8.99 17.73 -5.54
N ASP A 99 -8.24 17.49 -4.45
CA ASP A 99 -7.59 18.53 -3.65
C ASP A 99 -6.31 17.97 -3.03
N PRO A 100 -5.11 18.39 -3.46
CA PRO A 100 -3.85 17.90 -2.90
C PRO A 100 -3.71 18.15 -1.39
N SER A 101 -4.47 19.07 -0.80
CA SER A 101 -4.49 19.27 0.64
C SER A 101 -5.27 18.18 1.39
N ARG A 102 -6.10 17.39 0.70
CA ARG A 102 -6.90 16.30 1.30
C ARG A 102 -6.04 15.26 2.01
N VAL A 103 -4.86 14.95 1.47
CA VAL A 103 -3.92 14.01 2.10
C VAL A 103 -3.49 14.48 3.50
N MET A 104 -3.55 15.79 3.78
CA MET A 104 -3.28 16.38 5.10
C MET A 104 -4.34 16.02 6.14
N HIS A 105 -5.48 15.46 5.74
CA HIS A 105 -6.52 14.96 6.64
C HIS A 105 -6.35 13.48 7.00
N SER A 106 -5.32 12.83 6.45
CA SER A 106 -5.01 11.45 6.80
C SER A 106 -4.52 11.34 8.25
N LYS A 107 -4.50 10.10 8.75
CA LYS A 107 -4.04 9.73 10.09
C LYS A 107 -2.61 10.19 10.39
N VAL A 108 -1.72 10.14 9.38
CA VAL A 108 -0.34 10.67 9.43
C VAL A 108 -0.30 12.07 10.03
N PHE A 109 -1.16 12.97 9.58
CA PHE A 109 -1.15 14.35 10.03
C PHE A 109 -2.07 14.57 11.22
N THR A 110 -3.28 13.99 11.18
CA THR A 110 -4.31 14.29 12.18
C THR A 110 -4.10 13.57 13.51
N GLU A 111 -3.40 12.44 13.52
CA GLU A 111 -3.19 11.64 14.73
C GLU A 111 -1.73 11.58 15.18
N VAL A 112 -0.78 12.00 14.32
CA VAL A 112 0.66 11.90 14.60
C VAL A 112 1.38 13.24 14.47
N ILE A 113 1.64 13.74 13.26
CA ILE A 113 2.56 14.86 13.03
C ILE A 113 1.98 16.20 13.53
N MET A 114 0.70 16.47 13.24
CA MET A 114 0.03 17.74 13.55
C MET A 114 -0.97 17.59 14.69
N LYS A 115 -0.91 16.50 15.45
CA LYS A 115 -1.85 16.25 16.54
C LYS A 115 -1.64 17.28 17.65
N PRO A 116 -2.66 18.08 18.02
CA PRO A 116 -2.51 19.04 19.10
C PRO A 116 -2.24 18.36 20.44
N GLU A 117 -1.36 18.93 21.26
CA GLU A 117 -1.08 18.42 22.61
C GLU A 117 -2.31 18.46 23.53
N ARG A 118 -3.18 19.46 23.31
CA ARG A 118 -4.38 19.68 24.11
C ARG A 118 -5.58 20.02 23.24
N LEU A 119 -6.68 19.33 23.51
CA LEU A 119 -7.99 19.64 22.96
C LEU A 119 -8.76 20.54 23.94
N PHE A 120 -9.40 21.59 23.45
CA PHE A 120 -10.21 22.49 24.25
C PHE A 120 -11.38 23.07 23.47
N THR A 121 -12.43 23.48 24.20
CA THR A 121 -13.54 24.25 23.63
C THR A 121 -13.28 25.73 23.85
N GLN A 122 -13.35 26.52 22.79
CA GLN A 122 -13.44 27.97 22.92
C GLN A 122 -14.89 28.35 23.20
N THR A 123 -15.17 28.84 24.41
CA THR A 123 -16.51 29.34 24.78
C THR A 123 -16.54 30.86 24.76
N VAL A 124 -17.55 31.42 24.13
CA VAL A 124 -17.88 32.85 24.22
C VAL A 124 -19.19 32.99 24.98
N LYS A 125 -19.22 33.81 26.03
CA LYS A 125 -20.45 34.10 26.78
C LYS A 125 -21.39 34.92 25.89
N THR A 126 -22.47 34.33 25.42
CA THR A 126 -23.49 35.02 24.62
C THR A 126 -24.60 35.56 25.53
N LYS A 127 -25.21 36.67 25.13
CA LYS A 127 -26.40 37.24 25.80
C LYS A 127 -27.66 37.06 24.96
N SER A 128 -27.52 36.79 23.67
CA SER A 128 -28.64 36.56 22.75
C SER A 128 -28.99 35.07 22.63
N SER A 129 -30.19 34.81 22.11
CA SER A 129 -30.63 33.49 21.67
C SER A 129 -30.12 33.15 20.26
N SER A 130 -29.10 33.83 19.71
CA SER A 130 -28.63 33.54 18.34
C SER A 130 -27.12 33.63 18.20
N ILE A 131 -26.53 32.58 17.62
CA ILE A 131 -25.07 32.37 17.60
C ILE A 131 -24.59 32.15 16.16
N ILE A 132 -23.44 32.73 15.83
CA ILE A 132 -22.66 32.39 14.65
C ILE A 132 -21.49 31.51 15.09
N ARG A 133 -21.39 30.31 14.52
CA ARG A 133 -20.26 29.40 14.72
C ARG A 133 -19.42 29.40 13.45
N PHE A 134 -18.17 29.86 13.56
CA PHE A 134 -17.19 29.65 12.50
C PHE A 134 -16.49 28.33 12.75
N CYS A 135 -16.52 27.46 11.75
CA CYS A 135 -15.78 26.21 11.68
C CYS A 135 -14.74 26.34 10.56
N MET A 136 -13.51 25.92 10.83
CA MET A 136 -12.46 25.79 9.83
C MET A 136 -11.80 24.43 10.00
N ARG A 137 -11.78 23.63 8.93
CA ARG A 137 -11.02 22.39 8.92
C ARG A 137 -9.60 22.68 8.47
N ALA A 138 -8.64 22.58 9.39
CA ALA A 138 -7.24 22.92 9.14
C ALA A 138 -6.31 21.97 9.90
N PRO A 139 -5.90 20.85 9.29
CA PRO A 139 -5.02 19.88 9.95
C PRO A 139 -3.56 20.32 9.96
N ARG A 140 -3.10 21.17 9.04
CA ARG A 140 -1.70 21.63 8.98
C ARG A 140 -1.48 22.81 9.93
N VAL A 141 -1.65 22.57 11.23
CA VAL A 141 -1.30 23.49 12.30
C VAL A 141 -0.33 22.76 13.21
N GLY A 142 0.94 23.19 13.20
CA GLY A 142 2.02 22.51 13.92
C GLY A 142 1.84 22.53 15.43
N ILE A 143 2.57 21.64 16.11
CA ILE A 143 2.63 21.58 17.57
C ILE A 143 3.11 22.92 18.13
N GLY A 144 2.44 23.45 19.16
CA GLY A 144 2.73 24.77 19.74
C GLY A 144 2.03 25.94 19.04
N PHE A 145 1.35 25.71 17.92
CA PHE A 145 0.54 26.69 17.23
C PHE A 145 -0.96 26.43 17.39
N GLY A 146 -1.77 27.46 17.13
CA GLY A 146 -3.22 27.34 17.12
C GLY A 146 -3.84 28.15 15.99
N LEU A 147 -5.04 27.75 15.56
CA LEU A 147 -5.81 28.51 14.59
C LEU A 147 -6.62 29.60 15.29
N ALA A 148 -6.63 30.80 14.72
CA ALA A 148 -7.41 31.92 15.20
C ALA A 148 -8.14 32.62 14.04
N ILE A 149 -9.21 33.34 14.37
CA ILE A 149 -9.94 34.20 13.43
C ILE A 149 -9.71 35.67 13.78
N ILE A 150 -9.58 36.52 12.76
CA ILE A 150 -9.43 37.97 12.91
C ILE A 150 -10.18 38.67 11.79
N GLY A 151 -10.77 39.83 12.07
CA GLY A 151 -11.60 40.53 11.08
C GLY A 151 -12.03 41.91 11.51
N ASP A 152 -12.90 42.53 10.72
CA ASP A 152 -13.58 43.76 11.10
C ASP A 152 -14.67 43.50 12.15
N GLY A 153 -15.01 44.54 12.91
CA GLY A 153 -15.96 44.42 14.02
C GLY A 153 -15.32 44.06 15.37
N LYS A 154 -16.03 44.45 16.44
CA LYS A 154 -15.54 44.37 17.82
C LYS A 154 -15.33 42.93 18.30
N SER A 155 -16.12 42.01 17.77
CA SER A 155 -16.11 40.57 18.09
C SER A 155 -14.92 39.83 17.48
N LEU A 156 -14.48 40.22 16.28
CA LEU A 156 -13.35 39.65 15.55
C LEU A 156 -12.04 40.42 15.77
N GLY A 157 -12.03 41.32 16.75
CA GLY A 157 -10.82 42.02 17.20
C GLY A 157 -10.38 43.20 16.33
N ASN A 158 -11.21 43.70 15.40
CA ASN A 158 -10.96 44.86 14.52
C ASN A 158 -9.57 44.83 13.84
N TRP A 159 -9.17 43.70 13.26
CA TRP A 159 -7.86 43.51 12.62
C TRP A 159 -6.64 43.74 13.54
N LYS A 160 -6.84 43.77 14.87
CA LYS A 160 -5.77 44.03 15.85
C LYS A 160 -5.50 42.87 16.79
N LYS A 161 -6.53 42.10 17.16
CA LYS A 161 -6.40 41.01 18.14
C LYS A 161 -7.08 39.74 17.62
N PRO A 162 -6.32 38.69 17.24
CA PRO A 162 -6.91 37.44 16.80
C PRO A 162 -7.64 36.74 17.96
N ILE A 163 -8.71 36.02 17.63
CA ILE A 163 -9.50 35.22 18.56
C ILE A 163 -9.18 33.75 18.30
N LEU A 164 -8.52 33.10 19.26
CA LEU A 164 -8.17 31.69 19.18
C LEU A 164 -9.42 30.82 19.04
N MET A 165 -9.37 29.83 18.16
CA MET A 165 -10.43 28.86 17.92
C MET A 165 -10.18 27.60 18.75
N GLY A 166 -11.25 26.98 19.24
CA GLY A 166 -11.19 25.72 19.97
C GLY A 166 -11.05 24.53 19.02
N ASN A 167 -10.31 23.52 19.42
CA ASN A 167 -9.99 22.33 18.62
C ASN A 167 -10.58 21.04 19.20
N LYS A 168 -11.64 21.12 20.02
CA LYS A 168 -12.27 19.93 20.63
C LYS A 168 -12.65 18.84 19.61
N ASN A 169 -12.99 19.24 18.39
CA ASN A 169 -13.36 18.37 17.28
C ASN A 169 -12.28 18.34 16.18
N TYR A 170 -10.99 18.44 16.57
CA TYR A 170 -9.85 18.43 15.65
C TYR A 170 -9.97 17.29 14.60
N PRO A 171 -9.71 17.55 13.30
CA PRO A 171 -9.05 18.73 12.70
C PRO A 171 -9.97 19.94 12.44
N VAL A 172 -11.18 19.95 12.99
CA VAL A 172 -12.08 21.11 12.93
C VAL A 172 -11.81 22.05 14.11
N TRP A 173 -11.46 23.29 13.76
CA TRP A 173 -11.32 24.42 14.68
C TRP A 173 -12.62 25.22 14.67
N GLN A 174 -13.10 25.61 15.85
CA GLN A 174 -14.39 26.29 15.98
C GLN A 174 -14.39 27.43 16.98
N VAL A 175 -15.17 28.48 16.70
CA VAL A 175 -15.43 29.57 17.64
C VAL A 175 -16.83 30.13 17.42
N ASP A 176 -17.48 30.48 18.54
CA ASP A 176 -18.84 30.99 18.56
C ASP A 176 -18.83 32.51 18.81
N PHE A 177 -19.69 33.27 18.12
CA PHE A 177 -19.90 34.70 18.34
C PHE A 177 -21.39 35.01 18.47
N ASP A 178 -21.71 36.00 19.30
CA ASP A 178 -23.06 36.53 19.43
C ASP A 178 -23.43 37.35 18.18
N VAL A 179 -24.56 37.06 17.54
CA VAL A 179 -25.04 37.76 16.33
C VAL A 179 -25.35 39.23 16.64
N SER A 180 -25.89 39.52 17.83
CA SER A 180 -26.49 40.83 18.18
C SER A 180 -25.50 41.99 18.29
N ILE A 181 -24.20 41.69 18.28
CA ILE A 181 -23.11 42.68 18.41
C ILE A 181 -22.38 42.94 17.09
N GLN A 182 -22.86 42.39 15.97
CA GLN A 182 -22.18 42.44 14.67
C GLN A 182 -22.80 43.46 13.72
N LYS A 183 -21.96 44.01 12.84
CA LYS A 183 -22.40 44.71 11.63
C LYS A 183 -22.04 43.85 10.43
N PHE A 184 -22.95 43.75 9.47
CA PHE A 184 -22.72 43.05 8.21
C PHE A 184 -22.55 44.06 7.06
N PRO A 185 -21.83 43.71 5.98
CA PRO A 185 -21.04 42.49 5.82
C PRO A 185 -19.84 42.45 6.78
N LEU A 186 -19.44 41.24 7.17
CA LEU A 186 -18.31 40.97 8.06
C LEU A 186 -17.14 40.43 7.21
N GLU A 187 -16.01 41.12 7.25
CA GLU A 187 -14.76 40.71 6.61
C GLU A 187 -13.82 40.06 7.62
N TYR A 188 -13.27 38.89 7.29
CA TYR A 188 -12.40 38.14 8.18
C TYR A 188 -11.36 37.31 7.45
N LYS A 189 -10.34 36.88 8.20
CA LYS A 189 -9.32 35.92 7.81
C LYS A 189 -9.03 34.97 8.95
N TYR A 190 -8.54 33.80 8.59
CA TYR A 190 -7.91 32.90 9.54
C TYR A 190 -6.41 33.20 9.64
N VAL A 191 -5.85 32.99 10.82
CA VAL A 191 -4.42 33.17 11.10
C VAL A 191 -3.92 32.04 11.98
N ILE A 192 -2.66 31.69 11.85
CA ILE A 192 -1.97 30.76 12.75
C ILE A 192 -1.22 31.59 13.79
N VAL A 193 -1.44 31.27 15.06
CA VAL A 193 -0.81 31.96 16.20
C VAL A 193 0.13 31.02 16.93
N ASP A 194 1.29 31.53 17.32
CA ASP A 194 2.18 30.87 18.27
C ASP A 194 1.54 30.96 19.67
N LEU A 195 1.29 29.81 20.31
CA LEU A 195 0.62 29.75 21.60
C LEU A 195 1.49 30.23 22.76
N ALA A 196 2.82 30.21 22.62
CA ALA A 196 3.75 30.71 23.63
C ALA A 196 3.84 32.24 23.59
N THR A 197 3.94 32.84 22.41
CA THR A 197 4.10 34.30 22.25
C THR A 197 2.79 35.05 22.06
N ASN A 198 1.71 34.35 21.68
CA ASN A 198 0.44 34.92 21.23
C ASN A 198 0.57 35.85 20.00
N LEU A 199 1.67 35.74 19.25
CA LEU A 199 1.88 36.49 18.02
C LEU A 199 1.32 35.69 16.84
N ILE A 200 0.89 36.43 15.81
CA ILE A 200 0.50 35.82 14.54
C ILE A 200 1.79 35.35 13.85
N SER A 201 1.87 34.05 13.60
CA SER A 201 2.91 33.44 12.77
C SER A 201 2.58 33.68 11.31
N ASP A 202 1.37 33.29 10.90
CA ASP A 202 0.98 33.30 9.49
C ASP A 202 -0.44 33.78 9.27
N TRP A 203 -0.61 34.47 8.15
CA TRP A 203 -1.90 34.90 7.66
C TRP A 203 -2.35 33.97 6.55
N GLU A 204 -3.65 33.65 6.55
CA GLU A 204 -4.27 33.07 5.37
C GLU A 204 -4.06 33.99 4.15
N THR A 205 -3.60 33.40 3.05
CA THR A 205 -3.36 34.12 1.79
C THR A 205 -4.66 34.42 1.03
N GLY A 206 -4.59 35.24 -0.02
CA GLY A 206 -5.76 35.65 -0.82
C GLY A 206 -6.56 36.82 -0.22
N HIS A 207 -7.77 37.06 -0.74
CA HIS A 207 -8.66 38.14 -0.28
C HIS A 207 -9.29 37.84 1.09
N ASN A 208 -9.91 38.86 1.70
CA ASN A 208 -10.70 38.66 2.92
C ASN A 208 -11.92 37.78 2.62
N ARG A 209 -12.24 36.87 3.54
CA ARG A 209 -13.51 36.13 3.50
C ARG A 209 -14.62 37.09 3.93
N VAL A 210 -15.81 36.95 3.34
CA VAL A 210 -16.95 37.85 3.60
C VAL A 210 -18.20 37.07 3.99
N LEU A 211 -18.86 37.52 5.04
CA LEU A 211 -20.17 37.03 5.48
C LEU A 211 -21.22 38.16 5.39
N ASN A 212 -22.28 37.96 4.61
CA ASN A 212 -23.34 38.95 4.36
C ASN A 212 -24.57 38.75 5.26
N GLU A 213 -25.36 39.82 5.48
CA GLU A 213 -26.52 39.89 6.40
C GLU A 213 -27.67 38.92 6.08
N GLU A 214 -27.89 38.63 4.79
CA GLU A 214 -28.91 37.69 4.28
C GLU A 214 -28.72 36.24 4.79
N ASN A 215 -27.66 36.01 5.57
CA ASN A 215 -27.31 34.72 6.14
C ASN A 215 -27.62 34.55 7.62
N THR A 216 -28.08 35.57 8.36
CA THR A 216 -27.87 35.55 9.83
C THR A 216 -29.02 35.95 10.76
N VAL A 217 -30.30 36.03 10.36
CA VAL A 217 -31.32 36.56 11.30
C VAL A 217 -32.66 35.83 11.33
N VAL A 218 -32.85 35.00 12.36
CA VAL A 218 -34.14 34.66 13.00
C VAL A 218 -33.90 34.52 14.52
N SER A 219 -34.90 34.80 15.36
CA SER A 219 -34.82 34.53 16.81
C SER A 219 -34.62 33.03 17.08
N ASP A 220 -33.78 32.68 18.06
CA ASP A 220 -33.44 31.28 18.42
C ASP A 220 -32.78 30.46 17.31
N SER A 221 -31.67 30.97 16.76
CA SER A 221 -30.97 30.36 15.63
C SER A 221 -29.47 30.12 15.85
N LEU A 222 -28.98 28.99 15.33
CA LEU A 222 -27.56 28.71 15.16
C LEU A 222 -27.18 28.83 13.69
N PHE A 223 -26.27 29.75 13.37
CA PHE A 223 -25.70 29.88 12.04
C PHE A 223 -24.28 29.30 12.00
N VAL A 224 -24.07 28.21 11.28
CA VAL A 224 -22.79 27.53 11.14
C VAL A 224 -22.15 27.92 9.81
N VAL A 225 -20.95 28.49 9.87
CA VAL A 225 -20.10 28.77 8.72
C VAL A 225 -19.03 27.68 8.66
N ASN A 226 -19.21 26.71 7.78
CA ASN A 226 -18.20 25.70 7.49
C ASN A 226 -17.27 26.24 6.40
N ASP A 227 -16.26 26.97 6.83
CA ASP A 227 -15.16 27.30 5.95
C ASP A 227 -14.22 26.10 5.79
N GLU A 228 -13.72 25.97 4.59
CA GLU A 228 -12.80 24.92 4.17
C GLU A 228 -11.55 25.56 3.57
N ASN A 229 -10.50 24.76 3.44
CA ASN A 229 -9.22 25.08 2.81
C ASN A 229 -8.62 26.38 3.35
N PHE A 230 -7.96 26.31 4.50
CA PHE A 230 -7.07 27.39 4.93
C PHE A 230 -6.04 27.63 3.82
N ASN A 231 -5.99 28.85 3.27
CA ASN A 231 -5.04 29.18 2.21
C ASN A 231 -3.64 29.40 2.79
N TYR A 232 -2.90 28.30 3.01
CA TYR A 232 -1.55 28.34 3.55
C TYR A 232 -0.61 29.23 2.71
N PRO A 233 0.41 29.85 3.34
CA PRO A 233 1.51 30.49 2.62
C PRO A 233 2.15 29.55 1.60
N PRO A 234 2.81 30.09 0.55
CA PRO A 234 3.41 29.30 -0.50
C PRO A 234 4.60 28.51 0.05
N ASN A 235 4.36 27.27 0.46
CA ASN A 235 5.33 26.20 0.67
C ASN A 235 4.57 24.92 1.04
N ASN A 236 4.85 23.85 0.33
CA ASN A 236 4.29 22.55 0.63
C ASN A 236 5.04 21.90 1.79
N TRP A 237 4.33 21.10 2.59
CA TRP A 237 4.93 20.34 3.69
C TRP A 237 5.71 19.14 3.13
N LYS A 238 6.90 18.88 3.65
CA LYS A 238 7.75 17.76 3.23
C LYS A 238 8.41 17.10 4.43
N ALA A 239 8.64 15.79 4.35
CA ALA A 239 9.42 15.09 5.36
C ALA A 239 10.24 13.93 4.81
N ALA A 240 11.13 13.39 5.66
CA ALA A 240 11.94 12.22 5.37
C ALA A 240 11.53 11.01 6.24
N GLY A 241 11.84 9.81 5.75
CA GLY A 241 11.62 8.55 6.44
C GLY A 241 12.61 7.47 6.05
N VAL A 242 12.51 6.33 6.72
CA VAL A 242 13.33 5.14 6.50
C VAL A 242 12.46 3.93 6.16
N ALA A 243 12.89 3.12 5.21
CA ALA A 243 12.30 1.82 4.90
C ALA A 243 13.20 0.70 5.42
N VAL A 244 12.64 -0.21 6.23
CA VAL A 244 13.38 -1.33 6.81
C VAL A 244 12.48 -2.53 7.10
N PRO A 245 12.87 -3.76 6.73
CA PRO A 245 12.14 -4.95 7.17
C PRO A 245 12.29 -5.16 8.68
N VAL A 246 11.20 -5.41 9.40
CA VAL A 246 11.25 -5.67 10.86
C VAL A 246 12.21 -6.83 11.17
N PHE A 247 12.17 -7.91 10.40
CA PHE A 247 13.03 -9.08 10.62
C PHE A 247 14.53 -8.74 10.57
N SER A 248 14.90 -7.67 9.88
CA SER A 248 16.30 -7.27 9.68
C SER A 248 16.87 -6.46 10.84
N LEU A 249 16.01 -5.90 11.70
CA LEU A 249 16.45 -5.13 12.85
C LEU A 249 17.32 -5.99 13.78
N ARG A 250 18.32 -5.35 14.36
CA ARG A 250 19.24 -5.94 15.33
C ARG A 250 19.24 -5.07 16.57
N SER A 251 18.94 -5.64 17.72
CA SER A 251 19.21 -5.01 19.01
C SER A 251 19.90 -6.00 19.95
N ASN A 252 20.43 -5.49 21.06
CA ASN A 252 21.03 -6.32 22.10
C ASN A 252 20.01 -7.25 22.80
N GLU A 253 18.72 -6.99 22.63
CA GLU A 253 17.62 -7.75 23.24
C GLU A 253 16.92 -8.70 22.26
N SER A 254 17.22 -8.59 20.95
CA SER A 254 16.61 -9.40 19.90
C SER A 254 16.96 -10.89 20.02
N PHE A 255 15.99 -11.76 19.73
CA PHE A 255 16.21 -13.22 19.69
C PHE A 255 16.60 -13.71 18.28
N GLY A 256 17.70 -13.19 17.71
CA GLY A 256 18.20 -13.62 16.39
C GLY A 256 17.41 -13.12 15.16
N VAL A 257 16.35 -12.36 15.39
CA VAL A 257 15.51 -11.70 14.38
C VAL A 257 15.02 -10.37 14.97
N GLY A 258 14.76 -9.37 14.15
CA GLY A 258 14.13 -8.16 14.64
C GLY A 258 12.66 -8.37 15.02
N GLU A 259 12.24 -7.74 16.11
CA GLU A 259 10.94 -7.94 16.77
C GLU A 259 10.20 -6.60 16.90
N PHE A 260 8.89 -6.62 17.21
CA PHE A 260 8.12 -5.37 17.32
C PHE A 260 8.65 -4.43 18.40
N ASN A 261 9.24 -4.96 19.48
CA ASN A 261 9.87 -4.16 20.52
C ASN A 261 11.07 -3.35 20.01
N ASP A 262 11.78 -3.83 18.99
CA ASP A 262 12.95 -3.16 18.41
C ASP A 262 12.56 -1.87 17.67
N ILE A 263 11.32 -1.77 17.18
CA ILE A 263 10.78 -0.57 16.51
C ILE A 263 10.93 0.66 17.41
N ARG A 264 10.85 0.51 18.73
CA ARG A 264 11.01 1.65 19.67
C ARG A 264 12.40 2.28 19.59
N LYS A 265 13.45 1.47 19.48
CA LYS A 265 14.82 1.99 19.31
C LYS A 265 15.01 2.61 17.93
N LEU A 266 14.36 2.05 16.91
CA LEU A 266 14.34 2.68 15.59
C LEU A 266 13.62 4.05 15.60
N VAL A 267 12.54 4.20 16.38
CA VAL A 267 11.88 5.49 16.63
C VAL A 267 12.85 6.47 17.28
N ASP A 268 13.60 6.06 18.30
CA ASP A 268 14.61 6.90 18.96
C ASP A 268 15.64 7.42 17.97
N TRP A 269 16.11 6.56 17.06
CA TRP A 269 17.02 6.94 15.99
C TRP A 269 16.38 7.89 14.97
N CYS A 270 15.11 7.67 14.59
CA CYS A 270 14.38 8.58 13.70
C CYS A 270 14.23 9.98 14.32
N VAL A 271 13.89 10.07 15.60
CA VAL A 271 13.83 11.34 16.34
C VAL A 271 15.20 12.04 16.35
N LYS A 272 16.28 11.28 16.56
CA LYS A 272 17.64 11.81 16.59
C LYS A 272 18.05 12.40 15.22
N THR A 273 17.62 11.79 14.13
CA THR A 273 17.96 12.18 12.75
C THR A 273 16.94 13.11 12.08
N GLY A 274 15.79 13.37 12.72
CA GLY A 274 14.71 14.21 12.18
C GLY A 274 13.76 13.50 11.22
N MET A 275 13.87 12.18 11.07
CA MET A 275 12.95 11.38 10.25
C MET A 275 11.59 11.24 10.93
N LYS A 276 10.52 11.32 10.13
CA LYS A 276 9.13 11.33 10.60
C LYS A 276 8.35 10.07 10.24
N MET A 277 8.93 9.15 9.48
CA MET A 277 8.25 7.93 9.05
C MET A 277 9.17 6.71 9.03
N ILE A 278 8.63 5.58 9.50
CA ILE A 278 9.22 4.25 9.35
C ILE A 278 8.29 3.43 8.45
N GLN A 279 8.78 3.04 7.28
CA GLN A 279 8.13 2.06 6.43
C GLN A 279 8.66 0.66 6.74
N ILE A 280 7.75 -0.30 6.94
CA ILE A 280 8.10 -1.69 7.15
C ILE A 280 7.51 -2.58 6.05
N LEU A 281 8.21 -3.67 5.75
CA LEU A 281 7.72 -4.75 4.88
C LEU A 281 6.51 -5.45 5.52
N PRO A 282 5.77 -6.30 4.76
CA PRO A 282 4.63 -7.01 5.30
C PRO A 282 4.98 -7.83 6.55
N ILE A 283 4.10 -7.76 7.56
CA ILE A 283 4.30 -8.40 8.88
C ILE A 283 3.30 -9.52 9.15
N ASN A 284 2.56 -9.92 8.12
CA ASN A 284 1.50 -10.92 8.20
C ASN A 284 2.07 -12.35 8.27
N GLU A 285 1.27 -13.26 8.81
CA GLU A 285 1.65 -14.66 8.98
C GLU A 285 1.91 -15.36 7.64
N THR A 286 3.06 -16.04 7.54
CA THR A 286 3.55 -16.75 6.35
C THR A 286 3.90 -18.22 6.62
N VAL A 287 3.83 -18.69 7.87
CA VAL A 287 4.23 -20.08 8.23
C VAL A 287 3.31 -21.10 7.59
N ALA A 288 3.72 -21.66 6.45
CA ALA A 288 3.01 -22.72 5.73
C ALA A 288 3.68 -24.08 5.91
N THR A 289 5.01 -24.11 6.02
CA THR A 289 5.82 -25.34 5.91
C THR A 289 6.76 -25.59 7.09
N HIS A 290 6.92 -24.63 8.01
CA HIS A 290 7.95 -24.60 9.04
C HIS A 290 9.38 -24.68 8.48
N SER A 291 9.57 -24.13 7.27
CA SER A 291 10.85 -24.12 6.56
C SER A 291 11.25 -22.70 6.17
N TRP A 292 12.45 -22.54 5.61
CA TRP A 292 12.92 -21.22 5.15
C TRP A 292 12.04 -20.60 4.05
N LEU A 293 11.19 -21.40 3.37
CA LEU A 293 10.25 -20.89 2.37
C LEU A 293 9.21 -19.94 2.98
N ASP A 294 8.96 -20.05 4.28
CA ASP A 294 8.04 -19.19 5.01
C ASP A 294 8.65 -17.78 5.26
N SER A 295 9.90 -17.54 4.86
CA SER A 295 10.54 -16.21 4.98
C SER A 295 9.98 -15.18 4.02
N TYR A 296 9.25 -15.57 2.96
CA TYR A 296 8.74 -14.66 1.93
C TYR A 296 7.54 -13.82 2.43
N PRO A 297 7.70 -12.52 2.74
CA PRO A 297 6.66 -11.72 3.41
C PRO A 297 5.41 -11.48 2.57
N TYR A 298 5.49 -11.58 1.23
CA TYR A 298 4.35 -11.33 0.34
C TYR A 298 3.47 -12.57 0.10
N LYS A 299 3.88 -13.75 0.59
CA LYS A 299 3.10 -14.99 0.47
C LYS A 299 2.46 -15.35 1.80
N SER A 300 1.59 -14.46 2.30
CA SER A 300 0.90 -14.67 3.56
C SER A 300 -0.11 -15.81 3.49
N ILE A 301 -0.19 -16.61 4.57
CA ILE A 301 -1.29 -17.55 4.81
C ILE A 301 -2.48 -16.89 5.51
N SER A 302 -2.31 -15.69 6.05
CA SER A 302 -3.43 -14.82 6.46
C SER A 302 -3.07 -13.36 6.24
N VAL A 303 -4.00 -12.57 5.71
CA VAL A 303 -3.85 -11.11 5.60
C VAL A 303 -4.23 -10.36 6.90
N MET A 304 -4.74 -11.08 7.90
CA MET A 304 -5.21 -10.53 9.18
C MET A 304 -4.25 -10.83 10.34
N ALA A 305 -3.72 -12.06 10.39
CA ALA A 305 -2.85 -12.50 11.48
C ALA A 305 -1.44 -11.91 11.35
N LEU A 306 -0.83 -11.57 12.49
CA LEU A 306 0.56 -11.12 12.59
C LEU A 306 1.51 -12.32 12.67
N HIS A 307 2.71 -12.22 12.10
CA HIS A 307 3.67 -13.33 12.10
C HIS A 307 4.31 -13.52 13.49
N PRO A 308 4.27 -14.72 14.11
CA PRO A 308 4.89 -15.03 15.40
C PRO A 308 6.40 -14.82 15.48
N MET A 309 7.08 -14.68 14.34
CA MET A 309 8.50 -14.32 14.30
C MET A 309 8.78 -13.00 15.01
N PHE A 310 7.84 -12.05 15.01
CA PHE A 310 8.04 -10.71 15.55
C PHE A 310 7.74 -10.58 17.05
N LEU A 311 7.34 -11.67 17.73
CA LEU A 311 7.14 -11.70 19.18
C LEU A 311 8.46 -11.55 19.92
N HIS A 312 8.55 -10.52 20.76
CA HIS A 312 9.61 -10.35 21.74
C HIS A 312 9.35 -11.23 22.97
N LEU A 313 10.19 -12.25 23.17
CA LEU A 313 9.99 -13.30 24.17
C LEU A 313 9.89 -12.76 25.61
N PRO A 314 10.80 -11.88 26.08
CA PRO A 314 10.74 -11.37 27.45
C PRO A 314 9.48 -10.57 27.77
N ALA A 315 8.88 -9.89 26.77
CA ALA A 315 7.65 -9.12 26.95
C ALA A 315 6.41 -10.01 27.15
N MET A 316 6.48 -11.32 26.85
CA MET A 316 5.43 -12.29 27.18
C MET A 316 5.53 -12.82 28.61
N GLY A 317 6.66 -12.58 29.28
CA GLY A 317 7.01 -13.13 30.59
C GLY A 317 8.23 -14.03 30.52
N LYS A 318 8.82 -14.29 31.69
CA LYS A 318 9.99 -15.19 31.85
C LYS A 318 9.56 -16.61 32.21
N ILE A 319 10.40 -17.57 31.86
CA ILE A 319 10.25 -18.98 32.26
C ILE A 319 10.58 -19.11 33.74
N ASN A 320 9.71 -19.78 34.50
CA ASN A 320 9.88 -19.96 35.96
C ASN A 320 11.06 -20.89 36.28
N ASN A 321 11.33 -21.87 35.41
CA ASN A 321 12.50 -22.73 35.51
C ASN A 321 13.76 -21.95 35.06
N LYS A 322 14.63 -21.63 36.03
CA LYS A 322 15.84 -20.82 35.81
C LYS A 322 16.82 -21.45 34.82
N THR A 323 17.09 -22.75 34.93
CA THR A 323 18.00 -23.45 34.01
C THR A 323 17.48 -23.41 32.58
N LEU A 324 16.16 -23.56 32.41
CA LEU A 324 15.53 -23.47 31.11
C LEU A 324 15.55 -22.04 30.57
N GLN A 325 15.37 -21.02 31.42
CA GLN A 325 15.53 -19.62 31.02
C GLN A 325 16.97 -19.32 30.56
N GLU A 326 17.98 -19.77 31.31
CA GLU A 326 19.40 -19.62 30.95
C GLU A 326 19.73 -20.30 29.62
N GLU A 327 19.12 -21.46 29.33
CA GLU A 327 19.22 -22.14 28.02
C GLU A 327 18.69 -21.24 26.90
N PHE A 328 17.51 -20.66 27.07
CA PHE A 328 16.94 -19.74 26.07
C PHE A 328 17.76 -18.46 25.90
N ASP A 329 18.28 -17.89 26.99
CA ASP A 329 19.15 -16.72 26.93
C ASP A 329 20.43 -17.05 26.12
N SER A 330 21.00 -18.26 26.30
CA SER A 330 22.14 -18.73 25.51
C SER A 330 21.79 -18.91 24.03
N ILE A 331 20.65 -19.53 23.72
CA ILE A 331 20.19 -19.70 22.32
C ILE A 331 19.95 -18.33 21.68
N GLY A 332 19.34 -17.40 22.40
CA GLY A 332 19.10 -16.03 21.93
C GLY A 332 20.40 -15.32 21.59
N ASN A 333 21.41 -15.40 22.47
CA ASN A 333 22.72 -14.79 22.23
C ASN A 333 23.44 -15.41 21.02
N GLU A 334 23.40 -16.73 20.85
CA GLU A 334 23.99 -17.41 19.70
C GLU A 334 23.33 -16.96 18.39
N LEU A 335 22.00 -16.98 18.33
CA LEU A 335 21.26 -16.58 17.14
C LEU A 335 21.41 -15.08 16.85
N ASN A 336 21.46 -14.22 17.87
CA ASN A 336 21.64 -12.78 17.69
C ASN A 336 23.03 -12.42 17.13
N GLY A 337 24.04 -13.26 17.41
CA GLY A 337 25.39 -13.13 16.88
C GLY A 337 25.52 -13.47 15.39
N LEU A 338 24.52 -14.07 14.76
CA LEU A 338 24.58 -14.44 13.35
C LEU A 338 24.54 -13.22 12.41
N GLN A 339 25.18 -13.35 11.25
CA GLN A 339 25.21 -12.31 10.22
C GLN A 339 23.88 -12.19 9.46
N GLN A 340 23.11 -13.27 9.39
CA GLN A 340 21.82 -13.36 8.70
C GLN A 340 20.80 -14.02 9.62
N VAL A 341 19.52 -13.79 9.34
CA VAL A 341 18.44 -14.43 10.11
C VAL A 341 18.38 -15.93 9.81
N ASP A 342 18.49 -16.76 10.84
CA ASP A 342 18.18 -18.20 10.75
C ASP A 342 16.71 -18.44 11.12
N TYR A 343 15.83 -18.33 10.12
CA TYR A 343 14.38 -18.48 10.28
C TYR A 343 13.98 -19.79 10.95
N VAL A 344 14.63 -20.91 10.61
CA VAL A 344 14.23 -22.23 11.10
C VAL A 344 14.62 -22.40 12.56
N ALA A 345 15.85 -22.00 12.92
CA ALA A 345 16.32 -22.07 14.30
C ALA A 345 15.53 -21.12 15.22
N VAL A 346 15.32 -19.87 14.79
CA VAL A 346 14.53 -18.89 15.54
C VAL A 346 13.09 -19.38 15.73
N THR A 347 12.40 -19.79 14.65
CA THR A 347 11.01 -20.26 14.75
C THR A 347 10.88 -21.45 15.69
N ARG A 348 11.79 -22.43 15.60
CA ARG A 348 11.79 -23.61 16.47
C ARG A 348 11.99 -23.23 17.94
N ALA A 349 12.97 -22.37 18.23
CA ALA A 349 13.25 -21.93 19.59
C ALA A 349 12.07 -21.13 20.16
N LYS A 350 11.57 -20.14 19.41
CA LYS A 350 10.42 -19.33 19.79
C LYS A 350 9.16 -20.17 20.03
N ALA A 351 8.84 -21.13 19.15
CA ALA A 351 7.70 -22.03 19.33
C ALA A 351 7.77 -22.82 20.64
N ARG A 352 8.96 -23.31 21.03
CA ARG A 352 9.19 -23.98 22.32
C ARG A 352 8.99 -23.01 23.49
N TYR A 353 9.53 -21.79 23.39
CA TYR A 353 9.39 -20.76 24.43
C TYR A 353 7.92 -20.39 24.66
N PHE A 354 7.17 -20.12 23.60
CA PHE A 354 5.75 -19.74 23.70
C PHE A 354 4.90 -20.83 24.32
N LYS A 355 5.13 -22.11 24.00
CA LYS A 355 4.39 -23.20 24.63
C LYS A 355 4.63 -23.24 26.14
N ILE A 356 5.87 -23.06 26.58
CA ILE A 356 6.22 -23.01 28.01
C ILE A 356 5.52 -21.83 28.69
N ILE A 357 5.61 -20.63 28.11
CA ILE A 357 4.96 -19.44 28.66
C ILE A 357 3.43 -19.57 28.68
N PHE A 358 2.85 -20.14 27.61
CA PHE A 358 1.42 -20.43 27.54
C PHE A 358 1.00 -21.34 28.70
N ASP A 359 1.71 -22.46 28.93
CA ASP A 359 1.41 -23.40 30.01
C ASP A 359 1.50 -22.73 31.40
N GLN A 360 2.42 -21.78 31.56
CA GLN A 360 2.56 -21.02 32.81
C GLN A 360 1.45 -19.97 33.01
N ASN A 361 1.09 -19.24 31.96
CA ASN A 361 0.40 -17.95 32.09
C ASN A 361 -1.02 -17.92 31.51
N TRP A 362 -1.42 -18.93 30.72
CA TRP A 362 -2.68 -18.91 29.98
C TRP A 362 -3.91 -18.71 30.87
N GLU A 363 -3.98 -19.42 32.00
CA GLU A 363 -5.10 -19.31 32.95
C GLU A 363 -5.31 -17.89 33.49
N LYS A 364 -4.22 -17.12 33.62
CA LYS A 364 -4.25 -15.73 34.03
C LYS A 364 -4.63 -14.83 32.86
N VAL A 365 -4.01 -15.01 31.70
CA VAL A 365 -4.24 -14.15 30.52
C VAL A 365 -5.66 -14.27 29.99
N LYS A 366 -6.21 -15.49 29.88
CA LYS A 366 -7.57 -15.70 29.37
C LYS A 366 -8.68 -15.05 30.22
N LYS A 367 -8.39 -14.78 31.50
CA LYS A 367 -9.29 -14.11 32.45
C LYS A 367 -9.09 -12.59 32.46
N SER A 368 -8.06 -12.07 31.79
CA SER A 368 -7.81 -10.63 31.73
C SER A 368 -8.83 -9.93 30.83
N THR A 369 -9.23 -8.73 31.22
CA THR A 369 -10.14 -7.89 30.42
C THR A 369 -9.54 -7.56 29.05
N ALA A 370 -8.23 -7.31 28.98
CA ALA A 370 -7.54 -7.01 27.74
C ALA A 370 -7.66 -8.16 26.72
N TYR A 371 -7.42 -9.40 27.15
CA TYR A 371 -7.58 -10.56 26.29
C TYR A 371 -9.04 -10.77 25.86
N GLN A 372 -10.00 -10.61 26.77
CA GLN A 372 -11.42 -10.81 26.44
C GLN A 372 -11.91 -9.80 25.40
N LEU A 373 -11.47 -8.54 25.50
CA LEU A 373 -11.75 -7.50 24.49
C LEU A 373 -11.09 -7.84 23.16
N PHE A 374 -9.79 -8.18 23.18
CA PHE A 374 -9.06 -8.61 21.97
C PHE A 374 -9.75 -9.79 21.28
N PHE A 375 -10.10 -10.83 22.03
CA PHE A 375 -10.75 -12.02 21.47
C PHE A 375 -12.12 -11.68 20.90
N ALA A 376 -12.93 -10.89 21.61
CA ALA A 376 -14.26 -10.49 21.13
C ALA A 376 -14.18 -9.67 19.84
N GLU A 377 -13.23 -8.73 19.76
CA GLU A 377 -13.03 -7.88 18.58
C GLU A 377 -12.51 -8.67 17.35
N ASN A 378 -11.75 -9.73 17.58
CA ASN A 378 -11.06 -10.46 16.51
C ASN A 378 -11.60 -11.87 16.24
N LYS A 379 -12.63 -12.32 16.98
CA LYS A 379 -13.16 -13.70 16.94
C LYS A 379 -13.38 -14.22 15.51
N GLU A 380 -13.94 -13.37 14.64
CA GLU A 380 -14.35 -13.73 13.29
C GLU A 380 -13.19 -14.29 12.43
N TRP A 381 -12.02 -13.65 12.45
CA TRP A 381 -10.84 -14.15 11.71
C TRP A 381 -9.95 -15.04 12.59
N LEU A 382 -9.94 -14.81 13.91
CA LEU A 382 -9.04 -15.49 14.84
C LEU A 382 -9.41 -16.97 15.02
N LEU A 383 -10.69 -17.32 15.00
CA LEU A 383 -11.14 -18.71 15.08
C LEU A 383 -10.68 -19.53 13.85
N PRO A 384 -11.01 -19.15 12.59
CA PRO A 384 -10.47 -19.82 11.41
C PRO A 384 -8.95 -19.89 11.40
N TYR A 385 -8.26 -18.82 11.80
CA TYR A 385 -6.80 -18.79 11.87
C TYR A 385 -6.24 -19.87 12.81
N ALA A 386 -6.73 -19.95 14.05
CA ALA A 386 -6.21 -20.92 15.01
C ALA A 386 -6.56 -22.37 14.61
N ALA A 387 -7.75 -22.59 14.03
CA ALA A 387 -8.14 -23.87 13.46
C ALA A 387 -7.21 -24.27 12.30
N PHE A 388 -6.94 -23.34 11.38
CA PHE A 388 -6.04 -23.52 10.24
C PHE A 388 -4.64 -23.92 10.70
N CYS A 389 -4.04 -23.20 11.66
CA CYS A 389 -2.71 -23.53 12.18
C CYS A 389 -2.64 -24.95 12.74
N ARG A 390 -3.64 -25.36 13.53
CA ARG A 390 -3.70 -26.73 14.06
C ARG A 390 -3.91 -27.76 12.94
N LEU A 391 -4.78 -27.50 11.97
CA LEU A 391 -5.06 -28.41 10.86
C LEU A 391 -3.83 -28.57 9.95
N ARG A 392 -3.13 -27.47 9.65
CA ARG A 392 -1.84 -27.47 8.94
C ARG A 392 -0.85 -28.39 9.62
N ASP A 393 -0.69 -28.28 10.94
CA ASP A 393 0.27 -29.06 11.69
C ASP A 393 -0.15 -30.54 11.84
N LEU A 394 -1.46 -30.80 11.95
CA LEU A 394 -2.03 -32.15 12.02
C LEU A 394 -1.85 -32.92 10.71
N TYR A 395 -2.17 -32.29 9.58
CA TYR A 395 -2.07 -32.88 8.25
C TYR A 395 -0.69 -32.69 7.60
N LYS A 396 0.22 -31.93 8.24
CA LYS A 396 1.57 -31.59 7.77
C LYS A 396 1.61 -30.91 6.40
N THR A 397 0.55 -30.18 6.06
CA THR A 397 0.43 -29.42 4.81
C THR A 397 -0.51 -28.24 5.02
N SER A 398 -0.19 -27.09 4.45
CA SER A 398 -1.11 -25.93 4.42
C SER A 398 -2.17 -26.07 3.33
N ASP A 399 -2.04 -27.06 2.45
CA ASP A 399 -3.02 -27.34 1.40
C ASP A 399 -4.31 -27.90 2.01
N PHE A 400 -5.25 -27.01 2.27
CA PHE A 400 -6.52 -27.36 2.91
C PHE A 400 -7.34 -28.38 2.13
N ARG A 401 -7.14 -28.50 0.80
CA ARG A 401 -7.82 -29.51 -0.03
C ARG A 401 -7.46 -30.94 0.38
N GLN A 402 -6.35 -31.12 1.08
CA GLN A 402 -5.89 -32.42 1.61
C GLN A 402 -6.43 -32.70 3.03
N TRP A 403 -7.10 -31.74 3.67
CA TRP A 403 -7.58 -31.85 5.05
C TRP A 403 -8.94 -32.53 5.14
N GLU A 404 -9.06 -33.79 4.72
CA GLU A 404 -10.27 -34.63 4.85
C GLU A 404 -11.60 -33.87 5.11
N GLY A 405 -12.23 -34.03 6.28
CA GLY A 405 -13.51 -33.40 6.61
C GLY A 405 -13.49 -31.86 6.72
N PHE A 406 -12.34 -31.20 6.59
CA PHE A 406 -12.15 -29.74 6.69
C PHE A 406 -11.74 -29.11 5.36
N ALA A 407 -11.72 -29.87 4.25
CA ALA A 407 -11.34 -29.34 2.94
C ALA A 407 -12.26 -28.22 2.43
N VAL A 408 -13.53 -28.25 2.82
CA VAL A 408 -14.49 -27.16 2.61
C VAL A 408 -14.72 -26.49 3.95
N PHE A 409 -14.56 -25.16 3.99
CA PHE A 409 -14.81 -24.38 5.20
C PHE A 409 -16.29 -24.40 5.59
N ASP A 410 -16.53 -24.64 6.87
CA ASP A 410 -17.86 -24.60 7.50
C ASP A 410 -17.74 -23.84 8.82
N PRO A 411 -18.34 -22.64 8.96
CA PRO A 411 -18.18 -21.82 10.14
C PRO A 411 -18.68 -22.50 11.42
N THR A 412 -19.79 -23.26 11.36
CA THR A 412 -20.32 -23.97 12.54
C THR A 412 -19.39 -25.08 12.97
N LYS A 413 -18.85 -25.83 12.00
CA LYS A 413 -17.86 -26.88 12.29
C LYS A 413 -16.59 -26.31 12.92
N ILE A 414 -16.14 -25.13 12.47
CA ILE A 414 -14.97 -24.46 13.04
C ILE A 414 -15.25 -23.91 14.43
N GLU A 415 -16.44 -23.38 14.69
CA GLU A 415 -16.83 -23.00 16.06
C GLU A 415 -16.81 -24.21 17.01
N ASP A 416 -17.38 -25.35 16.61
CA ASP A 416 -17.38 -26.59 17.40
C ASP A 416 -15.97 -27.15 17.61
N TYR A 417 -15.12 -27.08 16.58
CA TYR A 417 -13.72 -27.52 16.64
C TYR A 417 -12.88 -26.63 17.56
N CYS A 418 -13.21 -25.34 17.65
CA CYS A 418 -12.55 -24.37 18.53
C CYS A 418 -13.14 -24.33 19.95
N ASP A 419 -14.17 -25.12 20.24
CA ASP A 419 -14.87 -25.11 21.53
C ASP A 419 -13.91 -25.39 22.71
N PRO A 420 -13.94 -24.58 23.79
CA PRO A 420 -13.10 -24.78 24.98
C PRO A 420 -13.24 -26.13 25.68
N ARG A 421 -14.30 -26.89 25.41
CA ARG A 421 -14.58 -28.23 25.96
C ARG A 421 -13.83 -29.35 25.21
N GLN A 422 -13.26 -29.06 24.04
CA GLN A 422 -12.50 -30.05 23.28
C GLN A 422 -11.20 -30.41 24.02
N SER A 423 -10.84 -31.69 24.02
CA SER A 423 -9.63 -32.17 24.70
C SER A 423 -8.32 -31.59 24.13
N TYR A 424 -8.36 -31.17 22.87
CA TYR A 424 -7.23 -30.59 22.15
C TYR A 424 -7.27 -29.06 22.07
N HIS A 425 -8.18 -28.39 22.81
CA HIS A 425 -8.37 -26.94 22.73
C HIS A 425 -7.10 -26.15 23.04
N GLU A 426 -6.21 -26.66 23.91
CA GLU A 426 -4.94 -25.98 24.22
C GLU A 426 -4.04 -25.79 22.99
N HIS A 427 -4.09 -26.71 22.02
CA HIS A 427 -3.37 -26.60 20.74
C HIS A 427 -3.95 -25.53 19.82
N ILE A 428 -5.16 -25.05 20.09
CA ILE A 428 -5.80 -23.93 19.39
C ILE A 428 -5.57 -22.64 20.18
N ALA A 429 -5.79 -22.68 21.50
CA ALA A 429 -5.68 -21.52 22.39
C ALA A 429 -4.27 -20.90 22.42
N VAL A 430 -3.22 -21.70 22.17
CA VAL A 430 -1.85 -21.17 22.03
C VAL A 430 -1.75 -20.13 20.92
N HIS A 431 -2.52 -20.26 19.84
CA HIS A 431 -2.53 -19.30 18.73
C HIS A 431 -3.29 -18.01 19.09
N TYR A 432 -4.35 -18.09 19.91
CA TYR A 432 -5.00 -16.90 20.47
C TYR A 432 -4.04 -16.12 21.37
N PHE A 433 -3.29 -16.85 22.20
CA PHE A 433 -2.29 -16.29 23.08
C PHE A 433 -1.16 -15.59 22.32
N GLN A 434 -0.66 -16.21 21.25
CA GLN A 434 0.36 -15.60 20.37
C GLN A 434 -0.16 -14.30 19.73
N GLN A 435 -1.33 -14.34 19.08
CA GLN A 435 -1.88 -13.17 18.40
C GLN A 435 -2.22 -12.03 19.38
N PHE A 436 -2.68 -12.35 20.60
CA PHE A 436 -2.90 -11.34 21.64
C PHE A 436 -1.60 -10.62 22.02
N HIS A 437 -0.50 -11.36 22.22
CA HIS A 437 0.79 -10.74 22.56
C HIS A 437 1.41 -9.96 21.40
N LEU A 438 1.23 -10.41 20.15
CA LEU A 438 1.63 -9.65 18.95
C LEU A 438 0.88 -8.33 18.84
N ASP A 439 -0.45 -8.36 18.98
CA ASP A 439 -1.31 -7.17 18.97
C ASP A 439 -0.88 -6.16 20.05
N LEU A 440 -0.62 -6.64 21.28
CA LEU A 440 -0.17 -5.81 22.38
C LEU A 440 1.18 -5.15 22.07
N GLN A 441 2.19 -5.93 21.67
CA GLN A 441 3.54 -5.43 21.43
C GLN A 441 3.58 -4.43 20.26
N LEU A 442 2.86 -4.70 19.18
CA LEU A 442 2.81 -3.80 18.04
C LEU A 442 2.07 -2.50 18.39
N LYS A 443 0.92 -2.57 19.08
CA LYS A 443 0.21 -1.37 19.57
C LYS A 443 1.06 -0.52 20.50
N GLU A 444 1.86 -1.15 21.36
CA GLU A 444 2.82 -0.44 22.22
C GLU A 444 3.91 0.28 21.40
N ALA A 445 4.45 -0.36 20.37
CA ALA A 445 5.42 0.26 19.47
C ALA A 445 4.80 1.43 18.68
N VAL A 446 3.57 1.27 18.18
CA VAL A 446 2.81 2.33 17.48
C VAL A 446 2.56 3.52 18.39
N ALA A 447 2.05 3.28 19.61
CA ALA A 447 1.81 4.35 20.57
C ALA A 447 3.10 5.08 20.96
N TYR A 448 4.22 4.35 21.03
CA TYR A 448 5.54 4.94 21.25
C TYR A 448 5.97 5.82 20.08
N ALA A 449 5.82 5.37 18.84
CA ALA A 449 6.11 6.14 17.63
C ALA A 449 5.27 7.44 17.58
N HIS A 450 3.96 7.33 17.82
CA HIS A 450 3.03 8.47 17.82
C HIS A 450 3.37 9.51 18.87
N LYS A 451 3.75 9.08 20.07
CA LYS A 451 4.18 9.98 21.14
C LYS A 451 5.39 10.84 20.75
N HIS A 452 6.23 10.34 19.84
CA HIS A 452 7.43 11.03 19.37
C HIS A 452 7.27 11.63 17.96
N GLY A 453 6.04 11.69 17.43
CA GLY A 453 5.76 12.29 16.11
C GLY A 453 6.33 11.49 14.94
N VAL A 454 6.49 10.18 15.10
CA VAL A 454 6.93 9.27 14.02
C VAL A 454 5.77 8.39 13.58
N CYS A 455 5.51 8.38 12.28
CA CYS A 455 4.46 7.56 11.65
C CYS A 455 4.97 6.17 11.28
N LEU A 456 4.09 5.17 11.33
CA LEU A 456 4.34 3.84 10.77
C LEU A 456 3.62 3.66 9.43
N LYS A 457 4.37 3.28 8.40
CA LYS A 457 3.87 2.97 7.07
C LYS A 457 3.95 1.46 6.82
N GLY A 458 2.81 0.81 6.67
CA GLY A 458 2.73 -0.61 6.34
C GLY A 458 2.92 -0.87 4.85
N ASP A 459 3.08 -2.14 4.50
CA ASP A 459 3.11 -2.62 3.12
C ASP A 459 2.05 -3.70 2.94
N ILE A 460 1.24 -3.58 1.89
CA ILE A 460 0.06 -4.41 1.64
C ILE A 460 0.32 -5.24 0.39
N PRO A 461 0.65 -6.54 0.53
CA PRO A 461 0.79 -7.44 -0.62
C PRO A 461 -0.47 -7.45 -1.49
N ILE A 462 -0.31 -7.45 -2.81
CA ILE A 462 -1.43 -7.54 -3.75
C ILE A 462 -2.12 -8.90 -3.70
N GLY A 463 -1.41 -9.97 -3.34
CA GLY A 463 -1.90 -11.33 -3.41
C GLY A 463 -2.02 -12.02 -2.05
N ILE A 464 -2.55 -13.24 -2.10
CA ILE A 464 -2.56 -14.20 -0.99
C ILE A 464 -1.88 -15.50 -1.42
N SER A 465 -1.41 -16.30 -0.47
CA SER A 465 -1.05 -17.69 -0.80
C SER A 465 -2.29 -18.44 -1.35
N PRO A 466 -2.16 -19.30 -2.37
CA PRO A 466 -3.27 -20.14 -2.85
C PRO A 466 -3.76 -21.13 -1.78
N ASN A 467 -2.94 -21.37 -0.75
CA ASN A 467 -3.23 -22.22 0.40
C ASN A 467 -3.36 -21.38 1.68
N SER A 468 -3.93 -20.18 1.58
CA SER A 468 -4.18 -19.28 2.71
C SER A 468 -5.52 -19.58 3.38
N ILE A 469 -5.71 -18.96 4.53
CA ILE A 469 -6.99 -18.94 5.26
C ILE A 469 -8.05 -18.26 4.40
N GLU A 470 -7.74 -17.16 3.72
CA GLU A 470 -8.72 -16.45 2.89
C GLU A 470 -9.16 -17.29 1.68
N ALA A 471 -8.23 -18.04 1.05
CA ALA A 471 -8.57 -19.01 0.01
C ALA A 471 -9.40 -20.20 0.54
N TRP A 472 -9.29 -20.53 1.82
CA TRP A 472 -10.06 -21.60 2.45
C TRP A 472 -11.46 -21.14 2.88
N THR A 473 -11.57 -19.96 3.50
CA THR A 473 -12.83 -19.43 4.05
C THR A 473 -13.71 -18.79 2.99
N GLU A 474 -13.10 -18.12 2.01
CA GLU A 474 -13.80 -17.32 1.00
C GLU A 474 -13.29 -17.61 -0.43
N PRO A 475 -13.21 -18.89 -0.88
CA PRO A 475 -12.63 -19.25 -2.17
C PRO A 475 -13.31 -18.58 -3.37
N HIS A 476 -14.59 -18.23 -3.25
CA HIS A 476 -15.38 -17.59 -4.30
C HIS A 476 -14.86 -16.19 -4.71
N LEU A 477 -14.08 -15.54 -3.83
CA LEU A 477 -13.46 -14.24 -4.09
C LEU A 477 -12.16 -14.34 -4.93
N PHE A 478 -11.70 -15.55 -5.23
CA PHE A 478 -10.40 -15.80 -5.88
C PHE A 478 -10.53 -16.80 -7.03
N ASN A 479 -9.79 -16.56 -8.12
CA ASN A 479 -9.65 -17.50 -9.22
C ASN A 479 -8.47 -18.44 -8.94
N LEU A 480 -8.72 -19.55 -8.24
CA LEU A 480 -7.68 -20.52 -7.84
C LEU A 480 -7.08 -21.36 -8.98
N ASN A 481 -7.64 -21.25 -10.20
CA ASN A 481 -7.19 -21.98 -11.39
C ASN A 481 -6.27 -21.14 -12.29
N ALA A 482 -5.72 -20.05 -11.77
CA ALA A 482 -4.80 -19.17 -12.47
C ALA A 482 -3.77 -18.60 -11.49
N GLN A 483 -2.68 -18.06 -12.02
CA GLN A 483 -1.57 -17.53 -11.23
C GLN A 483 -1.32 -16.07 -11.62
N ALA A 484 -1.15 -15.17 -10.65
CA ALA A 484 -0.71 -13.81 -10.87
C ALA A 484 0.81 -13.76 -11.03
N GLY A 485 1.27 -12.78 -11.81
CA GLY A 485 2.68 -12.53 -12.03
C GLY A 485 2.93 -11.15 -12.61
N ALA A 486 4.05 -11.02 -13.31
CA ALA A 486 4.41 -9.84 -14.08
C ALA A 486 4.89 -10.23 -15.48
N PRO A 487 4.62 -9.39 -16.51
CA PRO A 487 5.28 -9.54 -17.80
C PRO A 487 6.80 -9.34 -17.67
N PRO A 488 7.59 -9.68 -18.69
CA PRO A 488 9.01 -9.35 -18.73
C PRO A 488 9.31 -7.88 -18.47
N ASP A 489 10.38 -7.64 -17.72
CA ASP A 489 10.98 -6.33 -17.48
C ASP A 489 12.52 -6.43 -17.47
N ASP A 490 13.19 -5.31 -17.19
CA ASP A 490 14.66 -5.21 -17.18
C ASP A 490 15.32 -6.10 -16.10
N PHE A 491 14.58 -6.53 -15.08
CA PHE A 491 15.08 -7.35 -13.96
C PHE A 491 14.73 -8.84 -14.13
N ALA A 492 13.66 -9.16 -14.86
CA ALA A 492 13.13 -10.50 -15.08
C ALA A 492 12.75 -10.69 -16.56
N PHE A 493 13.73 -11.08 -17.38
CA PHE A 493 13.54 -11.29 -18.84
C PHE A 493 12.45 -12.32 -19.20
N MET A 494 12.22 -13.32 -18.33
CA MET A 494 11.18 -14.34 -18.53
C MET A 494 9.83 -13.96 -17.89
N GLY A 495 9.71 -12.72 -17.39
CA GLY A 495 8.64 -12.32 -16.49
C GLY A 495 8.73 -13.02 -15.14
N GLN A 496 7.76 -12.75 -14.27
CA GLN A 496 7.71 -13.31 -12.93
C GLN A 496 6.42 -14.09 -12.75
N ASN A 497 6.49 -15.25 -12.10
CA ASN A 497 5.32 -16.00 -11.65
C ASN A 497 5.29 -16.00 -10.13
N TRP A 498 4.39 -15.20 -9.54
CA TRP A 498 4.27 -15.11 -8.09
C TRP A 498 3.47 -16.26 -7.49
N GLY A 499 2.66 -16.95 -8.32
CA GLY A 499 1.87 -18.11 -7.91
C GLY A 499 0.67 -17.77 -7.01
N PHE A 500 0.29 -16.50 -6.92
CA PHE A 500 -0.92 -16.06 -6.20
C PHE A 500 -2.16 -16.27 -7.07
N PRO A 501 -3.34 -16.57 -6.52
CA PRO A 501 -4.56 -16.55 -7.30
C PRO A 501 -4.93 -15.11 -7.72
N THR A 502 -5.63 -14.95 -8.84
CA THR A 502 -6.18 -13.63 -9.22
C THR A 502 -7.51 -13.37 -8.50
N TYR A 503 -7.90 -12.11 -8.37
CA TYR A 503 -9.17 -11.75 -7.73
C TYR A 503 -10.38 -11.99 -8.63
N ASN A 504 -11.48 -12.42 -8.02
CA ASN A 504 -12.80 -12.38 -8.63
C ASN A 504 -13.47 -11.03 -8.32
N TRP A 505 -13.08 -10.01 -9.08
CA TRP A 505 -13.54 -8.64 -8.88
C TRP A 505 -15.05 -8.47 -9.03
N ASP A 506 -15.69 -9.28 -9.89
CA ASP A 506 -17.13 -9.21 -10.11
C ASP A 506 -17.92 -9.69 -8.89
N GLU A 507 -17.46 -10.74 -8.20
CA GLU A 507 -18.06 -11.18 -6.94
C GLU A 507 -17.78 -10.17 -5.82
N MET A 508 -16.56 -9.66 -5.70
CA MET A 508 -16.22 -8.62 -4.72
C MET A 508 -17.02 -7.32 -4.92
N ALA A 509 -17.37 -6.97 -6.15
CA ALA A 509 -18.17 -5.78 -6.42
C ALA A 509 -19.60 -5.88 -5.87
N ARG A 510 -20.14 -7.09 -5.63
CA ARG A 510 -21.52 -7.30 -5.16
C ARG A 510 -21.76 -6.82 -3.74
N ASP A 511 -20.73 -6.79 -2.90
CA ASP A 511 -20.78 -6.32 -1.52
C ASP A 511 -19.97 -5.04 -1.28
N ASP A 512 -19.69 -4.31 -2.36
CA ASP A 512 -18.90 -3.08 -2.33
C ASP A 512 -17.50 -3.33 -1.74
N PHE A 513 -16.85 -4.38 -2.23
CA PHE A 513 -15.47 -4.77 -1.91
C PHE A 513 -15.23 -4.99 -0.41
N ALA A 514 -16.19 -5.62 0.30
CA ALA A 514 -16.16 -5.75 1.75
C ALA A 514 -14.87 -6.42 2.27
N TRP A 515 -14.34 -7.41 1.56
CA TRP A 515 -13.09 -8.07 1.90
C TRP A 515 -11.88 -7.11 1.96
N TRP A 516 -11.71 -6.28 0.93
CA TRP A 516 -10.62 -5.30 0.87
C TRP A 516 -10.78 -4.21 1.92
N ARG A 517 -12.01 -3.72 2.13
CA ARG A 517 -12.30 -2.72 3.17
C ARG A 517 -12.00 -3.27 4.57
N LYS A 518 -12.41 -4.51 4.86
CA LYS A 518 -12.13 -5.19 6.13
C LYS A 518 -10.63 -5.34 6.37
N ARG A 519 -9.87 -5.70 5.33
CA ARG A 519 -8.40 -5.80 5.37
C ARG A 519 -7.76 -4.46 5.74
N LEU A 520 -8.14 -3.37 5.06
CA LEU A 520 -7.58 -2.03 5.36
C LEU A 520 -7.96 -1.54 6.76
N ASN A 521 -9.20 -1.75 7.18
CA ASN A 521 -9.67 -1.37 8.52
C ASN A 521 -8.93 -2.13 9.63
N ALA A 522 -8.57 -3.39 9.39
CA ALA A 522 -7.74 -4.15 10.34
C ALA A 522 -6.32 -3.59 10.43
N MET A 523 -5.73 -3.17 9.30
CA MET A 523 -4.38 -2.61 9.25
C MET A 523 -4.28 -1.21 9.87
N GLU A 524 -5.35 -0.41 9.84
CA GLU A 524 -5.42 0.92 10.46
C GLU A 524 -5.13 0.90 11.97
N LYS A 525 -5.27 -0.27 12.62
CA LYS A 525 -4.87 -0.46 14.02
C LYS A 525 -3.37 -0.23 14.26
N TYR A 526 -2.55 -0.49 13.25
CA TYR A 526 -1.10 -0.54 13.38
C TYR A 526 -0.36 0.47 12.49
N PHE A 527 -1.03 1.02 11.49
CA PHE A 527 -0.39 1.89 10.50
C PHE A 527 -1.12 3.23 10.36
N ASP A 528 -0.36 4.23 9.92
CA ASP A 528 -0.83 5.59 9.63
C ASP A 528 -0.86 5.85 8.12
N ALA A 529 -0.02 5.12 7.39
CA ALA A 529 0.07 5.12 5.94
C ALA A 529 0.26 3.68 5.45
N TYR A 530 0.00 3.43 4.18
CA TYR A 530 0.30 2.13 3.59
C TYR A 530 0.81 2.24 2.16
N ARG A 531 1.69 1.30 1.78
CA ARG A 531 2.01 0.98 0.39
C ARG A 531 1.02 -0.06 -0.12
N ILE A 532 0.31 0.24 -1.20
CA ILE A 532 -0.34 -0.78 -2.01
C ILE A 532 0.74 -1.36 -2.93
N ASP A 533 1.14 -2.59 -2.65
CA ASP A 533 1.99 -3.35 -3.55
C ASP A 533 1.27 -3.55 -4.88
N HIS A 534 1.97 -3.34 -5.99
CA HIS A 534 1.46 -3.53 -7.34
C HIS A 534 0.06 -2.92 -7.56
N ILE A 535 -0.07 -1.60 -7.41
CA ILE A 535 -1.38 -0.90 -7.55
C ILE A 535 -2.02 -1.14 -8.93
N LEU A 536 -1.19 -1.50 -9.93
CA LEU A 536 -1.64 -1.93 -11.25
C LEU A 536 -2.66 -3.07 -11.17
N GLY A 537 -2.59 -3.96 -10.17
CA GLY A 537 -3.54 -5.07 -9.97
C GLY A 537 -5.02 -4.65 -9.88
N PHE A 538 -5.32 -3.39 -9.53
CA PHE A 538 -6.68 -2.83 -9.52
C PHE A 538 -7.17 -2.40 -10.90
N PHE A 539 -6.24 -2.09 -11.80
CA PHE A 539 -6.47 -1.81 -13.22
C PHE A 539 -6.53 -3.12 -14.02
N ARG A 540 -5.48 -3.94 -13.84
CA ARG A 540 -5.20 -5.20 -14.53
C ARG A 540 -4.17 -6.03 -13.77
N ILE A 541 -4.25 -7.34 -13.86
CA ILE A 541 -3.21 -8.25 -13.38
C ILE A 541 -2.68 -9.07 -14.56
N TRP A 542 -1.39 -9.40 -14.53
CA TRP A 542 -0.83 -10.37 -15.47
C TRP A 542 -1.17 -11.77 -14.98
N GLU A 543 -2.05 -12.45 -15.70
CA GLU A 543 -2.53 -13.80 -15.39
C GLU A 543 -1.77 -14.84 -16.21
N ILE A 544 -1.22 -15.84 -15.51
CA ILE A 544 -0.42 -16.93 -16.03
C ILE A 544 -1.23 -18.24 -15.88
N PRO A 545 -1.44 -19.01 -16.96
CA PRO A 545 -2.09 -20.31 -16.89
C PRO A 545 -1.39 -21.30 -15.95
N MET A 546 -2.13 -22.23 -15.33
CA MET A 546 -1.54 -23.24 -14.42
C MET A 546 -0.49 -24.15 -15.09
N ASP A 547 -0.63 -24.35 -16.40
CA ASP A 547 0.29 -25.13 -17.24
C ASP A 547 1.61 -24.40 -17.54
N ALA A 548 1.70 -23.11 -17.21
CA ALA A 548 2.90 -22.29 -17.31
C ALA A 548 3.60 -22.12 -15.95
N VAL A 549 4.93 -22.07 -15.97
CA VAL A 549 5.78 -21.80 -14.80
C VAL A 549 6.51 -20.46 -14.89
N GLN A 550 6.61 -19.87 -16.09
CA GLN A 550 7.22 -18.57 -16.38
C GLN A 550 6.15 -17.53 -16.79
N GLY A 551 6.53 -16.24 -16.77
CA GLY A 551 5.61 -15.13 -17.08
C GLY A 551 5.29 -14.96 -18.56
N LEU A 552 6.11 -15.47 -19.48
CA LEU A 552 6.00 -15.21 -20.93
C LEU A 552 4.69 -15.68 -21.58
N LEU A 553 4.03 -16.68 -21.02
CA LEU A 553 2.76 -17.23 -21.52
C LEU A 553 1.53 -16.66 -20.81
N GLY A 554 1.71 -15.59 -20.04
CA GLY A 554 0.61 -14.87 -19.42
C GLY A 554 -0.04 -13.84 -20.35
N TYR A 555 -1.11 -13.22 -19.87
CA TYR A 555 -1.85 -12.14 -20.54
C TYR A 555 -2.50 -11.23 -19.50
N PHE A 556 -2.91 -10.02 -19.89
CA PHE A 556 -3.56 -9.08 -18.97
C PHE A 556 -5.03 -9.44 -18.72
N LYS A 557 -5.45 -9.38 -17.45
CA LYS A 557 -6.84 -9.57 -17.02
C LYS A 557 -7.28 -8.47 -16.03
N PRO A 558 -8.40 -7.77 -16.28
CA PRO A 558 -9.19 -7.84 -17.50
C PRO A 558 -8.38 -7.33 -18.70
N GLY A 559 -8.69 -7.85 -19.89
CA GLY A 559 -8.05 -7.49 -21.15
C GLY A 559 -9.06 -7.56 -22.29
N LEU A 560 -8.78 -6.89 -23.39
CA LEU A 560 -9.59 -6.87 -24.61
C LEU A 560 -8.89 -7.75 -25.66
N PRO A 561 -9.05 -9.09 -25.63
CA PRO A 561 -8.46 -9.95 -26.65
C PRO A 561 -9.00 -9.62 -28.05
N MET A 562 -8.30 -10.06 -29.08
CA MET A 562 -8.68 -9.85 -30.49
C MET A 562 -9.15 -11.15 -31.12
N ASN A 563 -10.26 -11.13 -31.85
CA ASN A 563 -10.63 -12.29 -32.67
C ASN A 563 -9.80 -12.33 -33.97
N ALA A 564 -9.80 -13.48 -34.65
CA ALA A 564 -9.01 -13.65 -35.88
C ALA A 564 -9.34 -12.62 -36.97
N GLY A 565 -10.63 -12.32 -37.19
CA GLY A 565 -11.06 -11.34 -38.19
C GLY A 565 -10.58 -9.93 -37.88
N GLU A 566 -10.60 -9.52 -36.60
CA GLU A 566 -10.02 -8.26 -36.17
C GLU A 566 -8.52 -8.19 -36.45
N ILE A 567 -7.78 -9.28 -36.23
CA ILE A 567 -6.34 -9.34 -36.54
C ILE A 567 -6.10 -9.26 -38.06
N GLU A 568 -6.97 -9.89 -38.85
CA GLU A 568 -6.92 -9.84 -40.32
C GLU A 568 -7.20 -8.44 -40.88
N ASP A 569 -8.09 -7.67 -40.24
CA ASP A 569 -8.37 -6.27 -40.58
C ASP A 569 -7.14 -5.36 -40.39
N TRP A 570 -6.20 -5.76 -39.52
CA TRP A 570 -4.87 -5.12 -39.39
C TRP A 570 -3.89 -5.55 -40.49
N GLY A 571 -4.32 -6.33 -41.47
CA GLY A 571 -3.50 -6.79 -42.59
C GLY A 571 -2.62 -8.00 -42.27
N LEU A 572 -2.92 -8.74 -41.19
CA LEU A 572 -2.21 -9.96 -40.80
C LEU A 572 -3.13 -11.18 -40.94
N TRP A 573 -2.95 -11.97 -42.00
CA TRP A 573 -3.65 -13.25 -42.16
C TRP A 573 -3.39 -14.18 -40.97
N PHE A 574 -4.44 -14.64 -40.28
CA PHE A 574 -4.31 -15.30 -38.99
C PHE A 574 -4.27 -16.83 -39.11
N ASP A 575 -3.06 -17.39 -39.21
CA ASP A 575 -2.86 -18.84 -39.11
C ASP A 575 -2.79 -19.28 -37.64
N THR A 576 -3.92 -19.79 -37.13
CA THR A 576 -4.07 -20.19 -35.73
C THR A 576 -3.04 -21.24 -35.31
N GLU A 577 -2.77 -22.23 -36.15
CA GLU A 577 -1.83 -23.31 -35.84
C GLU A 577 -0.40 -22.76 -35.77
N ARG A 578 -0.01 -21.95 -36.76
CA ARG A 578 1.33 -21.34 -36.82
C ARG A 578 1.58 -20.33 -35.71
N PHE A 579 0.55 -19.63 -35.25
CA PHE A 579 0.71 -18.49 -34.33
C PHE A 579 0.49 -18.85 -32.85
N THR A 580 -0.28 -19.89 -32.55
CA THR A 580 -0.60 -20.26 -31.15
C THR A 580 0.04 -21.56 -30.67
N LYS A 581 0.65 -22.36 -31.55
CA LYS A 581 1.42 -23.56 -31.17
C LYS A 581 2.91 -23.27 -31.18
N PRO A 582 3.70 -23.94 -30.31
CA PRO A 582 5.16 -23.83 -30.31
C PRO A 582 5.75 -24.05 -31.70
N TYR A 583 6.37 -23.01 -32.26
CA TYR A 583 7.08 -23.08 -33.52
C TYR A 583 8.45 -23.68 -33.28
N ILE A 584 8.62 -24.99 -33.50
CA ILE A 584 9.88 -25.70 -33.28
C ILE A 584 10.46 -26.17 -34.62
N ARG A 585 11.68 -25.74 -34.96
CA ARG A 585 12.38 -26.08 -36.21
C ARG A 585 13.78 -26.57 -35.95
N GLY A 586 14.21 -27.54 -36.75
CA GLY A 586 15.51 -28.20 -36.58
C GLY A 586 16.72 -27.24 -36.62
N HIS A 587 16.62 -26.14 -37.37
CA HIS A 587 17.75 -25.25 -37.63
C HIS A 587 18.20 -24.42 -36.42
N PHE A 588 17.35 -24.22 -35.41
CA PHE A 588 17.70 -23.45 -34.20
C PHE A 588 17.78 -24.31 -32.93
N LEU A 589 17.53 -25.62 -32.99
CA LEU A 589 17.57 -26.47 -31.79
C LEU A 589 18.94 -26.43 -31.10
N TYR A 590 20.02 -26.29 -31.88
CA TYR A 590 21.38 -26.17 -31.35
C TYR A 590 21.56 -24.94 -30.45
N ASP A 591 20.83 -23.85 -30.71
CA ASP A 591 20.93 -22.62 -29.93
C ASP A 591 20.36 -22.79 -28.51
N PHE A 592 19.40 -23.71 -28.33
CA PHE A 592 18.79 -24.02 -27.02
C PHE A 592 19.56 -25.08 -26.24
N PHE A 593 20.13 -26.08 -26.92
CA PHE A 593 20.63 -27.29 -26.26
C PHE A 593 22.12 -27.57 -26.49
N GLY A 594 22.78 -26.86 -27.40
CA GLY A 594 24.16 -27.13 -27.80
C GLY A 594 24.38 -28.60 -28.13
N ASP A 595 25.40 -29.20 -27.51
CA ASP A 595 25.79 -30.60 -27.74
C ASP A 595 24.73 -31.62 -27.31
N TYR A 596 23.68 -31.21 -26.57
CA TYR A 596 22.59 -32.10 -26.15
C TYR A 596 21.45 -32.19 -27.18
N THR A 597 21.54 -31.51 -28.31
CA THR A 597 20.47 -31.40 -29.31
C THR A 597 19.94 -32.77 -29.78
N ASP A 598 20.82 -33.72 -30.12
CA ASP A 598 20.39 -35.02 -30.63
C ASP A 598 19.69 -35.88 -29.56
N GLU A 599 20.16 -35.83 -28.32
CA GLU A 599 19.48 -36.45 -27.19
C GLU A 599 18.08 -35.86 -27.02
N VAL A 600 17.97 -34.53 -27.11
CA VAL A 600 16.71 -33.83 -26.94
C VAL A 600 15.70 -34.21 -28.01
N ARG A 601 16.14 -34.24 -29.28
CA ARG A 601 15.33 -34.65 -30.43
C ARG A 601 14.75 -36.05 -30.25
N LEU A 602 15.58 -37.01 -29.82
CA LEU A 602 15.14 -38.41 -29.65
C LEU A 602 14.22 -38.58 -28.43
N LYS A 603 14.55 -37.92 -27.31
CA LYS A 603 13.90 -38.18 -26.03
C LYS A 603 12.62 -37.36 -25.83
N TYR A 604 12.61 -36.08 -26.20
CA TYR A 604 11.54 -35.14 -25.83
C TYR A 604 10.67 -34.67 -26.99
N LEU A 605 11.12 -34.82 -28.24
CA LEU A 605 10.42 -34.30 -29.43
C LEU A 605 9.88 -35.42 -30.33
N ASN A 606 8.84 -35.09 -31.11
CA ASN A 606 8.33 -35.85 -32.25
C ASN A 606 8.59 -35.04 -33.52
N GLU A 607 9.19 -35.64 -34.54
CA GLU A 607 9.31 -35.03 -35.87
C GLU A 607 8.01 -35.29 -36.65
N THR A 608 7.24 -34.23 -36.91
CA THR A 608 5.92 -34.32 -37.57
C THR A 608 6.02 -34.12 -39.08
N ASP A 609 7.05 -33.40 -39.53
CA ASP A 609 7.47 -33.26 -40.92
C ASP A 609 8.98 -32.98 -40.94
N PHE A 610 9.62 -33.00 -42.11
CA PHE A 610 11.06 -32.82 -42.25
C PHE A 610 11.54 -31.51 -41.58
N GLY A 611 12.27 -31.63 -40.47
CA GLY A 611 12.78 -30.50 -39.71
C GLY A 611 11.73 -29.73 -38.90
N VAL A 612 10.50 -30.26 -38.78
CA VAL A 612 9.40 -29.71 -37.98
C VAL A 612 9.16 -30.62 -36.78
N PHE A 613 9.19 -30.04 -35.58
CA PHE A 613 9.08 -30.80 -34.35
C PHE A 613 7.90 -30.34 -33.50
N GLU A 614 7.41 -31.25 -32.67
CA GLU A 614 6.49 -30.97 -31.56
C GLU A 614 7.01 -31.65 -30.29
N LEU A 615 6.70 -31.09 -29.12
CA LEU A 615 7.01 -31.77 -27.86
C LEU A 615 6.11 -32.99 -27.69
N LYS A 616 6.66 -34.09 -27.17
CA LYS A 616 5.87 -35.27 -26.78
C LYS A 616 4.82 -34.89 -25.74
N GLU A 617 3.71 -35.61 -25.71
CA GLU A 617 2.55 -35.33 -24.85
C GLU A 617 2.88 -35.18 -23.35
N VAL A 618 3.88 -35.93 -22.87
CA VAL A 618 4.35 -35.87 -21.48
C VAL A 618 5.21 -34.63 -21.16
N PHE A 619 5.57 -33.83 -22.16
CA PHE A 619 6.40 -32.61 -22.05
C PHE A 619 5.77 -31.38 -22.72
N ASN A 620 4.51 -31.46 -23.16
CA ASN A 620 3.88 -30.42 -23.98
C ASN A 620 3.36 -29.20 -23.19
N THR A 621 3.67 -29.11 -21.90
CA THR A 621 3.43 -27.91 -21.07
C THR A 621 4.63 -27.64 -20.18
N GLN A 622 4.80 -26.38 -19.77
CA GLN A 622 5.93 -26.00 -18.92
C GLN A 622 5.84 -26.69 -17.55
N ARG A 623 4.62 -26.82 -17.01
CA ARG A 623 4.37 -27.53 -15.75
C ARG A 623 4.84 -28.99 -15.82
N LYS A 624 4.45 -29.73 -16.86
CA LYS A 624 4.86 -31.13 -17.04
C LYS A 624 6.38 -31.29 -17.14
N ILE A 625 7.06 -30.38 -17.84
CA ILE A 625 8.53 -30.35 -17.89
C ILE A 625 9.09 -30.10 -16.49
N TYR A 626 8.60 -29.08 -15.79
CA TYR A 626 9.09 -28.73 -14.47
C TYR A 626 8.95 -29.90 -13.48
N ASP A 627 7.78 -30.53 -13.44
CA ASP A 627 7.47 -31.67 -12.58
C ASP A 627 8.34 -32.90 -12.94
N TYR A 628 8.63 -33.13 -14.21
CA TYR A 628 9.53 -34.22 -14.64
C TYR A 628 10.96 -34.05 -14.09
N PHE A 629 11.47 -32.81 -14.07
CA PHE A 629 12.80 -32.51 -13.54
C PHE A 629 12.81 -32.31 -12.02
N SER A 630 11.64 -32.21 -11.37
CA SER A 630 11.51 -32.01 -9.91
C SER A 630 10.36 -32.86 -9.30
N PRO A 631 10.38 -34.19 -9.43
CA PRO A 631 9.21 -35.06 -9.20
C PRO A 631 8.74 -35.12 -7.73
N ASP A 632 9.64 -35.01 -6.77
CA ASP A 632 9.29 -35.16 -5.35
C ASP A 632 8.94 -33.83 -4.68
N GLN A 633 8.99 -32.70 -5.41
CA GLN A 633 8.98 -31.32 -4.87
C GLN A 633 10.04 -31.04 -3.78
N THR A 634 10.79 -32.04 -3.35
CA THR A 634 11.99 -32.01 -2.51
C THR A 634 13.19 -31.66 -3.40
N LYS A 635 13.13 -30.48 -4.02
CA LYS A 635 14.17 -29.77 -4.78
C LYS A 635 15.57 -30.40 -4.70
N THR A 636 15.79 -31.47 -5.46
CA THR A 636 17.12 -32.05 -5.61
C THR A 636 17.83 -31.20 -6.65
N GLU A 637 19.00 -30.65 -6.32
CA GLU A 637 19.74 -29.77 -7.24
C GLU A 637 20.01 -30.52 -8.55
N LEU A 638 19.47 -29.99 -9.64
CA LEU A 638 19.75 -30.48 -10.99
C LEU A 638 21.21 -30.15 -11.34
N ASP A 639 21.87 -31.05 -12.06
CA ASP A 639 23.17 -30.74 -12.67
C ASP A 639 23.00 -29.73 -13.83
N MET A 640 24.13 -29.16 -14.30
CA MET A 640 24.10 -28.16 -15.38
C MET A 640 23.43 -28.69 -16.65
N LYS A 641 23.56 -29.99 -16.95
CA LYS A 641 22.89 -30.61 -18.09
C LYS A 641 21.38 -30.60 -17.92
N GLY A 642 20.87 -31.05 -16.76
CA GLY A 642 19.46 -31.05 -16.43
C GLY A 642 18.85 -29.65 -16.50
N ILE A 643 19.56 -28.65 -15.98
CA ILE A 643 19.15 -27.23 -16.08
C ILE A 643 19.07 -26.79 -17.54
N THR A 644 20.13 -27.02 -18.34
CA THR A 644 20.19 -26.63 -19.75
C THR A 644 19.04 -27.26 -20.55
N ILE A 645 18.80 -28.56 -20.39
CA ILE A 645 17.71 -29.25 -21.11
C ILE A 645 16.35 -28.75 -20.65
N ARG A 646 16.12 -28.62 -19.34
CA ARG A 646 14.86 -28.11 -18.79
C ARG A 646 14.56 -26.72 -19.35
N ASP A 647 15.49 -25.79 -19.21
CA ASP A 647 15.29 -24.40 -19.60
C ASP A 647 15.17 -24.25 -21.13
N GLY A 648 15.92 -25.05 -21.89
CA GLY A 648 15.76 -25.14 -23.33
C GLY A 648 14.38 -25.64 -23.76
N LEU A 649 13.84 -26.67 -23.11
CA LEU A 649 12.49 -27.19 -23.39
C LEU A 649 11.39 -26.19 -23.01
N LEU A 650 11.55 -25.47 -21.89
CA LEU A 650 10.68 -24.34 -21.53
C LEU A 650 10.74 -23.24 -22.59
N GLY A 651 11.95 -22.95 -23.09
CA GLY A 651 12.20 -22.01 -24.18
C GLY A 651 11.47 -22.39 -25.47
N LEU A 652 11.47 -23.67 -25.87
CA LEU A 652 10.71 -24.13 -27.04
C LEU A 652 9.21 -23.89 -26.91
N LEU A 653 8.63 -24.08 -25.72
CA LEU A 653 7.21 -23.78 -25.47
C LEU A 653 6.87 -22.29 -25.56
N ASN A 654 7.87 -21.42 -25.39
CA ASN A 654 7.70 -19.96 -25.49
C ASN A 654 7.70 -19.45 -26.94
N GLU A 655 7.97 -20.31 -27.94
CA GLU A 655 8.03 -19.98 -29.37
C GLU A 655 6.65 -19.84 -30.02
N VAL A 656 5.79 -19.01 -29.42
CA VAL A 656 4.45 -18.66 -29.91
C VAL A 656 4.34 -17.15 -30.15
N LEU A 657 3.46 -16.74 -31.07
CA LEU A 657 3.21 -15.32 -31.36
C LEU A 657 1.93 -14.81 -30.69
N PHE A 658 0.97 -15.70 -30.46
CA PHE A 658 -0.31 -15.40 -29.83
C PHE A 658 -0.68 -16.46 -28.80
N ILE A 659 -1.33 -16.02 -27.73
CA ILE A 659 -1.86 -16.86 -26.66
C ILE A 659 -3.38 -16.86 -26.82
N LYS A 660 -4.00 -18.04 -26.79
CA LYS A 660 -5.45 -18.15 -26.85
C LYS A 660 -6.08 -17.72 -25.53
N ASP A 661 -7.11 -16.88 -25.59
CA ASP A 661 -7.87 -16.49 -24.41
C ASP A 661 -8.72 -17.68 -23.91
N PRO A 662 -8.59 -18.10 -22.64
CA PRO A 662 -9.32 -19.27 -22.12
C PRO A 662 -10.76 -18.96 -21.70
N TYR A 663 -11.16 -17.69 -21.62
CA TYR A 663 -12.49 -17.24 -21.17
C TYR A 663 -13.39 -16.73 -22.30
N ALA A 664 -12.82 -16.41 -23.46
CA ALA A 664 -13.57 -15.85 -24.57
C ALA A 664 -14.61 -16.86 -25.12
N THR A 665 -15.85 -16.39 -25.27
CA THR A 665 -16.98 -17.19 -25.82
C THR A 665 -16.80 -17.50 -27.30
N GLN A 666 -16.12 -16.61 -28.03
CA GLN A 666 -15.63 -16.81 -29.39
C GLN A 666 -14.11 -16.87 -29.36
N SER A 667 -13.49 -17.55 -30.34
CA SER A 667 -12.02 -17.67 -30.36
C SER A 667 -11.36 -16.28 -30.43
N ALA A 668 -10.64 -15.94 -29.38
CA ALA A 668 -9.93 -14.69 -29.24
C ALA A 668 -8.50 -14.93 -28.72
N TYR A 669 -7.61 -13.99 -29.00
CA TYR A 669 -6.18 -14.16 -28.86
C TYR A 669 -5.54 -12.89 -28.31
N HIS A 670 -4.47 -13.09 -27.53
CA HIS A 670 -3.58 -12.06 -27.02
C HIS A 670 -2.25 -12.18 -27.75
N PRO A 671 -1.67 -11.09 -28.30
CA PRO A 671 -0.27 -11.11 -28.72
C PRO A 671 0.63 -11.52 -27.56
N ARG A 672 1.61 -12.39 -27.81
CA ARG A 672 2.59 -12.79 -26.79
C ARG A 672 3.51 -11.61 -26.49
N ILE A 673 3.65 -11.24 -25.22
CA ILE A 673 4.54 -10.14 -24.81
C ILE A 673 5.98 -10.46 -25.24
N ALA A 674 6.73 -9.48 -25.74
CA ALA A 674 8.13 -9.66 -26.17
C ALA A 674 8.32 -10.66 -27.33
N LEU A 675 7.29 -10.86 -28.17
CA LEU A 675 7.32 -11.79 -29.32
C LEU A 675 8.51 -11.61 -30.27
N HIS A 676 9.11 -10.42 -30.32
CA HIS A 676 10.23 -10.07 -31.19
C HIS A 676 11.49 -10.92 -30.95
N TYR A 677 11.62 -11.48 -29.74
CA TYR A 677 12.76 -12.32 -29.37
C TYR A 677 12.63 -13.78 -29.80
N THR A 678 11.45 -14.19 -30.29
CA THR A 678 11.19 -15.58 -30.72
C THR A 678 11.77 -15.87 -32.10
N TYR A 679 12.23 -17.10 -32.35
CA TYR A 679 12.49 -17.60 -33.71
C TYR A 679 11.21 -17.61 -34.54
N SER A 680 10.07 -17.87 -33.90
CA SER A 680 8.74 -17.76 -34.48
C SER A 680 8.49 -16.41 -35.18
N TYR A 681 8.95 -15.30 -34.61
CA TYR A 681 8.88 -13.96 -35.22
C TYR A 681 9.95 -13.75 -36.29
N ARG A 682 11.19 -14.18 -36.03
CA ARG A 682 12.33 -14.00 -36.95
C ARG A 682 12.08 -14.62 -38.32
N ASP A 683 11.42 -15.77 -38.36
CA ASP A 683 11.11 -16.53 -39.57
C ASP A 683 9.86 -16.04 -40.33
N LEU A 684 9.23 -14.96 -39.88
CA LEU A 684 8.20 -14.27 -40.66
C LEU A 684 8.82 -13.46 -41.80
N ASP A 685 8.05 -13.24 -42.86
CA ASP A 685 8.39 -12.22 -43.87
C ASP A 685 8.23 -10.80 -43.30
N GLU A 686 8.94 -9.83 -43.91
CA GLU A 686 8.98 -8.44 -43.43
C GLU A 686 7.61 -7.76 -43.39
N GLN A 687 6.73 -8.07 -44.35
CA GLN A 687 5.37 -7.50 -44.36
C GLN A 687 4.58 -7.96 -43.12
N LYS A 688 4.66 -9.24 -42.75
CA LYS A 688 4.02 -9.74 -41.52
C LYS A 688 4.65 -9.16 -40.26
N LYS A 689 5.97 -9.00 -40.23
CA LYS A 689 6.68 -8.36 -39.10
C LYS A 689 6.19 -6.94 -38.87
N ASP A 690 6.10 -6.13 -39.92
CA ASP A 690 5.63 -4.75 -39.84
C ASP A 690 4.21 -4.66 -39.28
N ARG A 691 3.28 -5.49 -39.79
CA ARG A 691 1.89 -5.51 -39.30
C ARG A 691 1.78 -5.99 -37.86
N LEU A 692 2.56 -7.00 -37.50
CA LEU A 692 2.59 -7.51 -36.13
C LEU A 692 3.19 -6.48 -35.14
N ASN A 693 4.15 -5.66 -35.57
CA ASN A 693 4.71 -4.58 -34.76
C ASN A 693 3.69 -3.47 -34.49
N GLU A 694 2.97 -3.03 -35.53
CA GLU A 694 1.88 -2.05 -35.40
C GLU A 694 0.79 -2.55 -34.44
N LEU A 695 0.36 -3.81 -34.63
CA LEU A 695 -0.64 -4.46 -33.79
C LEU A 695 -0.15 -4.61 -32.34
N TYR A 696 1.11 -5.03 -32.14
CA TYR A 696 1.72 -5.17 -30.81
C TYR A 696 1.72 -3.84 -30.04
N ILE A 697 2.15 -2.76 -30.68
CA ILE A 697 2.17 -1.43 -30.05
C ILE A 697 0.76 -0.97 -29.72
N HIS A 698 -0.18 -1.14 -30.65
CA HIS A 698 -1.57 -0.78 -30.41
C HIS A 698 -2.20 -1.60 -29.26
N PHE A 699 -2.00 -2.91 -29.24
CA PHE A 699 -2.59 -3.80 -28.25
C PHE A 699 -2.12 -3.47 -26.83
N PHE A 700 -0.80 -3.34 -26.62
CA PHE A 700 -0.25 -3.18 -25.28
C PHE A 700 -0.28 -1.73 -24.76
N TYR A 701 -0.26 -0.73 -25.63
CA TYR A 701 -0.06 0.67 -25.24
C TYR A 701 -1.20 1.62 -25.65
N LYS A 702 -2.28 1.14 -26.27
CA LYS A 702 -3.41 2.02 -26.67
C LYS A 702 -4.78 1.40 -26.41
N ARG A 703 -4.98 0.13 -26.80
CA ARG A 703 -6.30 -0.53 -26.82
C ARG A 703 -7.05 -0.49 -25.49
N HIS A 704 -6.33 -0.53 -24.37
CA HIS A 704 -6.90 -0.82 -23.06
C HIS A 704 -7.00 0.39 -22.10
N GLU A 705 -6.51 1.57 -22.50
CA GLU A 705 -6.32 2.72 -21.59
C GLU A 705 -7.58 3.08 -20.80
N GLU A 706 -8.66 3.43 -21.51
CA GLU A 706 -9.96 3.78 -20.89
C GLU A 706 -10.63 2.60 -20.20
N PHE A 707 -10.43 1.38 -20.73
CA PHE A 707 -11.01 0.17 -20.16
C PHE A 707 -10.42 -0.15 -18.78
N TRP A 708 -9.09 -0.07 -18.64
CA TRP A 708 -8.41 -0.25 -17.36
C TRP A 708 -8.67 0.88 -16.38
N LYS A 709 -8.76 2.12 -16.87
CA LYS A 709 -9.17 3.27 -16.05
C LYS A 709 -10.55 3.06 -15.44
N TRP A 710 -11.54 2.66 -16.23
CA TRP A 710 -12.89 2.35 -15.74
C TRP A 710 -12.86 1.26 -14.68
N HIS A 711 -12.11 0.18 -14.93
CA HIS A 711 -11.96 -0.90 -13.96
C HIS A 711 -11.32 -0.43 -12.65
N ALA A 712 -10.31 0.43 -12.68
CA ALA A 712 -9.70 0.96 -11.46
C ALA A 712 -10.67 1.88 -10.69
N MET A 713 -11.34 2.80 -11.39
CA MET A 713 -12.32 3.72 -10.80
C MET A 713 -13.55 3.00 -10.25
N ALA A 714 -13.89 1.81 -10.74
CA ALA A 714 -14.95 0.99 -10.16
C ALA A 714 -14.58 0.40 -8.79
N LYS A 715 -13.29 0.31 -8.44
CA LYS A 715 -12.80 -0.40 -7.24
C LYS A 715 -12.15 0.53 -6.22
N LEU A 716 -11.15 1.29 -6.66
CA LEU A 716 -10.26 2.06 -5.80
C LEU A 716 -10.99 3.09 -4.93
N PRO A 717 -12.01 3.84 -5.39
CA PRO A 717 -12.66 4.85 -4.55
C PRO A 717 -13.25 4.26 -3.26
N SER A 718 -13.95 3.12 -3.34
CA SER A 718 -14.56 2.47 -2.18
C SER A 718 -13.52 1.89 -1.23
N ILE A 719 -12.47 1.29 -1.79
CA ILE A 719 -11.38 0.67 -1.03
C ILE A 719 -10.54 1.72 -0.30
N VAL A 720 -10.07 2.75 -1.02
CA VAL A 720 -9.25 3.82 -0.44
C VAL A 720 -10.02 4.63 0.61
N ALA A 721 -11.32 4.86 0.40
CA ALA A 721 -12.16 5.60 1.34
C ALA A 721 -12.51 4.81 2.61
N SER A 722 -12.16 3.52 2.72
CA SER A 722 -12.52 2.69 3.88
C SER A 722 -11.72 3.05 5.14
N SER A 723 -10.54 3.64 4.97
CA SER A 723 -9.62 3.99 6.05
C SER A 723 -9.10 5.42 5.89
N ASN A 724 -8.65 6.03 6.99
CA ASN A 724 -8.05 7.37 6.97
C ASN A 724 -6.52 7.35 6.84
N MET A 725 -5.92 6.17 6.64
CA MET A 725 -4.49 6.08 6.39
C MET A 725 -4.07 6.78 5.08
N LEU A 726 -2.85 7.32 5.05
CA LEU A 726 -2.29 7.89 3.83
C LEU A 726 -1.96 6.79 2.81
N VAL A 727 -2.49 6.91 1.59
CA VAL A 727 -2.33 5.90 0.54
C VAL A 727 -1.12 6.21 -0.33
N CYS A 728 -0.23 5.24 -0.48
CA CYS A 728 0.88 5.27 -1.42
C CYS A 728 0.75 4.06 -2.37
N GLY A 729 0.70 4.28 -3.67
CA GLY A 729 0.70 3.22 -4.67
C GLY A 729 2.12 2.93 -5.13
N GLU A 730 2.49 1.64 -5.24
CA GLU A 730 3.62 1.29 -6.08
C GLU A 730 3.15 1.11 -7.52
N ASP A 731 3.56 2.06 -8.36
CA ASP A 731 3.25 2.19 -9.77
C ASP A 731 4.50 2.02 -10.65
N LEU A 732 5.20 0.89 -10.52
CA LEU A 732 6.34 0.52 -11.35
C LEU A 732 5.97 -0.52 -12.43
N GLY A 733 6.91 -0.75 -13.34
CA GLY A 733 6.79 -1.73 -14.42
C GLY A 733 6.10 -1.16 -15.67
N MET A 734 5.28 -1.97 -16.33
CA MET A 734 4.53 -1.54 -17.52
C MET A 734 3.30 -0.72 -17.10
N VAL A 735 3.50 0.56 -16.86
CA VAL A 735 2.45 1.49 -16.37
C VAL A 735 1.68 2.11 -17.55
N PRO A 736 0.36 1.88 -17.67
CA PRO A 736 -0.47 2.60 -18.63
C PRO A 736 -0.55 4.10 -18.34
N ASP A 737 -0.70 4.93 -19.39
CA ASP A 737 -0.79 6.39 -19.29
C ASP A 737 -1.97 6.88 -18.43
N THR A 738 -2.99 6.04 -18.21
CA THR A 738 -4.15 6.35 -17.36
C THR A 738 -3.91 6.13 -15.86
N VAL A 739 -2.85 5.44 -15.45
CA VAL A 739 -2.56 5.19 -14.03
C VAL A 739 -2.24 6.48 -13.27
N PRO A 740 -1.33 7.37 -13.76
CA PRO A 740 -1.09 8.65 -13.10
C PRO A 740 -2.35 9.50 -12.96
N GLU A 741 -3.25 9.47 -13.94
CA GLU A 741 -4.52 10.20 -13.89
C GLU A 741 -5.42 9.70 -12.75
N VAL A 742 -5.61 8.38 -12.64
CA VAL A 742 -6.46 7.78 -11.58
C VAL A 742 -5.84 8.00 -10.20
N MET A 743 -4.52 7.82 -10.06
CA MET A 743 -3.83 8.06 -8.79
C MET A 743 -3.96 9.52 -8.36
N HIS A 744 -3.81 10.46 -9.30
CA HIS A 744 -4.00 11.88 -9.05
C HIS A 744 -5.44 12.21 -8.65
N ALA A 745 -6.45 11.67 -9.34
CA ALA A 745 -7.86 11.87 -9.02
C ALA A 745 -8.24 11.36 -7.62
N LEU A 746 -7.56 10.32 -7.13
CA LEU A 746 -7.80 9.71 -5.82
C LEU A 746 -6.82 10.16 -4.73
N ASP A 747 -5.99 11.17 -5.02
CA ASP A 747 -4.97 11.70 -4.11
C ASP A 747 -3.98 10.63 -3.59
N ILE A 748 -3.71 9.60 -4.39
CA ILE A 748 -2.79 8.50 -4.06
C ILE A 748 -1.36 8.95 -4.36
N LEU A 749 -0.47 8.82 -3.38
CA LEU A 749 0.94 9.15 -3.57
C LEU A 749 1.58 8.14 -4.51
N SER A 750 2.28 8.65 -5.51
CA SER A 750 3.04 7.84 -6.45
C SER A 750 4.44 7.49 -5.92
N LEU A 751 5.05 6.42 -6.43
CA LEU A 751 6.43 6.03 -6.11
C LEU A 751 7.38 6.51 -7.20
N GLU A 752 8.41 7.28 -6.82
CA GLU A 752 9.40 7.85 -7.73
C GLU A 752 10.79 7.30 -7.44
N ILE A 753 11.37 6.60 -8.41
CA ILE A 753 12.68 5.96 -8.29
C ILE A 753 13.60 6.49 -9.38
N GLN A 754 14.70 7.12 -8.98
CA GLN A 754 15.63 7.77 -9.90
C GLN A 754 16.16 6.83 -11.01
N ARG A 755 16.42 5.57 -10.66
CA ARG A 755 16.99 4.56 -11.56
C ARG A 755 15.95 3.84 -12.42
N MET A 756 14.67 4.10 -12.18
CA MET A 756 13.54 3.50 -12.89
C MET A 756 12.48 4.57 -13.21
N PRO A 757 12.81 5.56 -14.05
CA PRO A 757 11.86 6.59 -14.45
C PRO A 757 10.72 5.96 -15.26
N LYS A 758 9.50 6.50 -15.08
CA LYS A 758 8.30 6.02 -15.79
C LYS A 758 8.33 6.26 -17.30
N ASN A 759 9.06 7.29 -17.73
CA ASN A 759 9.25 7.57 -19.14
C ASN A 759 10.41 6.73 -19.68
N PRO A 760 10.17 5.73 -20.55
CA PRO A 760 11.21 4.83 -21.04
C PRO A 760 12.26 5.51 -21.93
N ARG A 761 12.06 6.78 -22.31
CA ARG A 761 13.05 7.58 -23.05
C ARG A 761 14.09 8.24 -22.13
N ILE A 762 13.86 8.20 -20.82
CA ILE A 762 14.73 8.78 -19.80
C ILE A 762 15.49 7.62 -19.16
N GLU A 763 16.82 7.68 -19.13
CA GLU A 763 17.63 6.63 -18.50
C GLU A 763 17.63 6.75 -16.96
N PHE A 764 17.70 7.98 -16.45
CA PHE A 764 17.64 8.31 -15.03
C PHE A 764 16.68 9.48 -14.80
N GLY A 765 15.70 9.31 -13.92
CA GLY A 765 14.86 10.40 -13.47
C GLY A 765 15.67 11.45 -12.69
N HIS A 766 15.18 12.68 -12.62
CA HIS A 766 15.75 13.69 -11.74
C HIS A 766 14.81 13.88 -10.54
N PRO A 767 15.28 13.77 -9.27
CA PRO A 767 14.41 13.87 -8.10
C PRO A 767 13.61 15.18 -8.01
N SER A 768 14.07 16.28 -8.63
CA SER A 768 13.28 17.53 -8.70
C SER A 768 12.01 17.44 -9.52
N ASP A 769 11.92 16.47 -10.43
CA ASP A 769 10.80 16.31 -11.36
C ASP A 769 9.69 15.43 -10.76
N ALA A 770 9.94 14.83 -9.60
CA ALA A 770 8.95 14.07 -8.86
C ALA A 770 7.73 14.95 -8.54
N PRO A 771 6.49 14.49 -8.76
CA PRO A 771 5.31 15.25 -8.38
C PRO A 771 5.24 15.40 -6.86
N TYR A 772 4.57 16.45 -6.36
CA TYR A 772 4.48 16.68 -4.92
C TYR A 772 3.81 15.50 -4.17
N LEU A 773 2.70 14.97 -4.70
CA LEU A 773 2.03 13.79 -4.14
C LEU A 773 2.79 12.51 -4.52
N SER A 774 3.99 12.36 -3.96
CA SER A 774 4.82 11.17 -4.16
C SER A 774 5.70 10.84 -2.96
N VAL A 775 6.18 9.59 -2.98
CA VAL A 775 7.31 9.10 -2.22
C VAL A 775 8.49 9.01 -3.19
N CYS A 776 9.52 9.84 -2.99
CA CYS A 776 10.77 9.75 -3.72
C CYS A 776 11.77 8.87 -2.97
N THR A 777 12.34 7.88 -3.64
CA THR A 777 13.27 6.92 -3.04
C THR A 777 14.40 6.53 -3.99
N THR A 778 15.49 6.04 -3.43
CA THR A 778 16.68 5.58 -4.16
C THR A 778 16.51 4.15 -4.70
N SER A 779 15.79 3.31 -3.96
CA SER A 779 15.61 1.89 -4.25
C SER A 779 14.43 1.30 -3.46
N THR A 780 14.01 0.09 -3.83
CA THR A 780 13.08 -0.73 -3.04
C THR A 780 13.78 -1.99 -2.54
N HIS A 781 13.07 -2.81 -1.76
CA HIS A 781 13.58 -4.10 -1.30
C HIS A 781 13.80 -5.13 -2.43
N ASP A 782 13.23 -4.89 -3.61
CA ASP A 782 13.36 -5.70 -4.83
C ASP A 782 14.52 -5.27 -5.73
N MET A 783 15.21 -4.18 -5.37
CA MET A 783 16.31 -3.63 -6.13
C MET A 783 17.63 -3.79 -5.36
N SER A 784 18.75 -3.71 -6.07
CA SER A 784 20.04 -3.48 -5.44
C SER A 784 20.08 -2.13 -4.73
N THR A 785 20.87 -2.06 -3.66
CA THR A 785 21.20 -0.81 -2.96
C THR A 785 21.94 0.14 -3.89
N ILE A 786 22.11 1.41 -3.51
CA ILE A 786 22.95 2.36 -4.26
C ILE A 786 24.33 1.76 -4.54
N ARG A 787 24.92 1.09 -3.54
CA ARG A 787 26.24 0.49 -3.67
C ARG A 787 26.24 -0.71 -4.61
N GLY A 788 25.32 -1.65 -4.41
CA GLY A 788 25.23 -2.82 -5.30
C GLY A 788 25.04 -2.41 -6.75
N TRP A 789 24.13 -1.47 -7.01
CA TRP A 789 23.90 -0.92 -8.34
C TRP A 789 25.11 -0.25 -8.98
N TRP A 790 25.90 0.48 -8.18
CA TRP A 790 27.10 1.15 -8.65
C TRP A 790 28.14 0.19 -9.25
N GLU A 791 28.15 -1.04 -8.75
CA GLU A 791 29.08 -2.11 -9.10
C GLU A 791 28.54 -3.02 -10.23
N GLU A 792 27.24 -3.03 -10.49
CA GLU A 792 26.58 -3.88 -11.50
C GLU A 792 27.01 -3.55 -12.95
N ASP A 793 27.03 -2.27 -13.33
CA ASP A 793 27.33 -1.83 -14.70
C ASP A 793 28.20 -0.56 -14.70
N ARG A 794 29.47 -0.73 -15.06
CA ARG A 794 30.46 0.36 -15.07
C ARG A 794 30.16 1.45 -16.09
N GLU A 795 29.59 1.11 -17.25
CA GLU A 795 29.27 2.11 -18.28
C GLU A 795 28.05 2.93 -17.87
N ARG A 796 27.03 2.27 -17.34
CA ARG A 796 25.82 2.92 -16.81
C ARG A 796 26.15 3.81 -15.61
N THR A 797 26.97 3.33 -14.67
CA THR A 797 27.49 4.12 -13.55
C THR A 797 28.25 5.36 -14.01
N GLN A 798 29.13 5.23 -15.01
CA GLN A 798 29.88 6.38 -15.54
C GLN A 798 28.95 7.43 -16.18
N ARG A 799 27.89 7.01 -16.89
CA ARG A 799 26.89 7.93 -17.44
C ARG A 799 26.11 8.64 -16.34
N PHE A 800 25.70 7.93 -15.29
CA PHE A 800 25.03 8.54 -14.14
C PHE A 800 25.92 9.56 -13.43
N TYR A 801 27.16 9.18 -13.12
CA TYR A 801 28.13 10.07 -12.46
C TYR A 801 28.36 11.36 -13.25
N ARG A 802 28.41 11.26 -14.59
CA ARG A 802 28.65 12.41 -15.45
C ARG A 802 27.41 13.27 -15.69
N HIS A 803 26.31 12.64 -16.05
CA HIS A 803 25.13 13.35 -16.54
C HIS A 803 24.14 13.69 -15.42
N THR A 804 24.06 12.85 -14.39
CA THR A 804 23.11 13.02 -13.27
C THR A 804 23.76 13.73 -12.07
N LEU A 805 24.98 13.33 -11.70
CA LEU A 805 25.71 13.97 -10.59
C LEU A 805 26.60 15.15 -11.04
N GLY A 806 26.86 15.29 -12.34
CA GLY A 806 27.54 16.46 -12.92
C GLY A 806 29.07 16.43 -12.87
N HIS A 807 29.68 15.27 -12.64
CA HIS A 807 31.14 15.11 -12.56
C HIS A 807 31.76 14.86 -13.94
N ASN A 808 32.96 15.38 -14.21
CA ASN A 808 33.57 15.27 -15.55
C ASN A 808 34.61 14.15 -15.67
N ASP A 809 35.10 13.65 -14.54
CA ASP A 809 36.10 12.61 -14.40
C ASP A 809 35.50 11.19 -14.38
N MET A 810 36.36 10.22 -14.06
CA MET A 810 35.97 8.81 -14.01
C MET A 810 35.24 8.52 -12.70
N ALA A 811 34.09 7.85 -12.81
CA ALA A 811 33.34 7.40 -11.65
C ALA A 811 34.23 6.51 -10.76
N PRO A 812 34.25 6.73 -9.43
CA PRO A 812 34.92 5.85 -8.49
C PRO A 812 34.51 4.38 -8.70
N TYR A 813 35.41 3.45 -8.38
CA TYR A 813 35.10 2.03 -8.53
C TYR A 813 33.95 1.64 -7.59
N TYR A 814 34.07 1.96 -6.30
CA TYR A 814 33.04 1.75 -5.31
C TYR A 814 32.17 3.00 -5.12
N ALA A 815 30.94 2.81 -4.67
CA ALA A 815 30.12 3.90 -4.15
C ALA A 815 30.66 4.34 -2.78
N GLU A 816 31.66 5.23 -2.82
CA GLU A 816 32.25 5.82 -1.63
C GLU A 816 31.20 6.61 -0.83
N PRO A 817 31.34 6.76 0.49
CA PRO A 817 30.36 7.45 1.33
C PRO A 817 29.92 8.83 0.81
N TRP A 818 30.86 9.59 0.21
CA TRP A 818 30.55 10.91 -0.37
C TRP A 818 29.68 10.83 -1.63
N VAL A 819 29.79 9.76 -2.44
CA VAL A 819 28.92 9.53 -3.61
C VAL A 819 27.49 9.22 -3.13
N CYS A 820 27.38 8.34 -2.14
CA CYS A 820 26.09 8.02 -1.50
C CYS A 820 25.46 9.29 -0.90
N HIS A 821 26.28 10.14 -0.27
CA HIS A 821 25.84 11.43 0.27
C HIS A 821 25.28 12.35 -0.82
N GLU A 822 25.95 12.51 -1.96
CA GLU A 822 25.44 13.32 -3.08
C GLU A 822 24.08 12.82 -3.59
N ILE A 823 23.94 11.51 -3.77
CA ILE A 823 22.70 10.88 -4.23
C ILE A 823 21.57 11.12 -3.22
N ILE A 824 21.78 10.80 -1.94
CA ILE A 824 20.77 11.01 -0.88
C ILE A 824 20.42 12.49 -0.75
N ASN A 825 21.41 13.38 -0.80
CA ASN A 825 21.19 14.82 -0.73
C ASN A 825 20.34 15.34 -1.90
N GLN A 826 20.57 14.84 -3.12
CA GLN A 826 19.73 15.17 -4.28
C GLN A 826 18.27 14.77 -4.06
N HIS A 827 18.02 13.58 -3.49
CA HIS A 827 16.66 13.12 -3.20
C HIS A 827 16.00 13.94 -2.08
N LEU A 828 16.73 14.26 -1.01
CA LEU A 828 16.23 15.13 0.05
C LEU A 828 15.80 16.51 -0.50
N HIS A 829 16.44 17.03 -1.54
CA HIS A 829 16.06 18.30 -2.16
C HIS A 829 14.92 18.18 -3.20
N SER A 830 14.35 16.99 -3.42
CA SER A 830 13.16 16.82 -4.26
C SER A 830 11.95 17.64 -3.75
N VAL A 831 10.98 17.84 -4.63
CA VAL A 831 9.69 18.47 -4.26
C VAL A 831 8.67 17.46 -3.72
N ALA A 832 8.99 16.16 -3.72
CA ALA A 832 8.13 15.11 -3.20
C ALA A 832 7.77 15.35 -1.73
N MET A 833 6.51 15.08 -1.38
CA MET A 833 5.99 15.14 -0.02
C MET A 833 6.83 14.28 0.93
N TRP A 834 7.17 13.07 0.50
CA TRP A 834 7.99 12.16 1.27
C TRP A 834 9.25 11.77 0.51
N THR A 835 10.36 11.72 1.22
CA THR A 835 11.53 10.95 0.81
C THR A 835 11.72 9.80 1.78
N ILE A 836 11.65 8.56 1.32
CA ILE A 836 11.78 7.38 2.18
C ILE A 836 12.92 6.53 1.64
N PHE A 837 13.97 6.32 2.44
CA PHE A 837 15.17 5.62 1.97
C PHE A 837 15.29 4.24 2.63
N PRO A 838 15.70 3.19 1.89
CA PRO A 838 16.11 1.95 2.51
C PRO A 838 17.24 2.18 3.52
N ILE A 839 17.17 1.51 4.66
CA ILE A 839 18.16 1.70 5.73
C ILE A 839 19.59 1.46 5.24
N GLN A 840 19.79 0.53 4.29
CA GLN A 840 21.11 0.26 3.70
C GLN A 840 21.69 1.47 2.98
N ASP A 841 20.86 2.21 2.24
CA ASP A 841 21.29 3.40 1.50
C ASP A 841 21.65 4.56 2.43
N LEU A 842 21.01 4.63 3.61
CA LEU A 842 21.35 5.60 4.66
C LEU A 842 22.64 5.22 5.39
N LEU A 843 22.80 3.94 5.76
CA LEU A 843 24.03 3.43 6.37
C LEU A 843 25.23 3.54 5.41
N ALA A 844 24.99 3.52 4.09
CA ALA A 844 26.04 3.68 3.09
C ALA A 844 26.77 5.04 3.15
N LEU A 845 26.21 6.05 3.84
CA LEU A 845 26.81 7.36 4.08
C LEU A 845 28.01 7.31 5.04
N ASP A 846 28.24 6.19 5.74
CA ASP A 846 29.43 5.96 6.56
C ASP A 846 30.03 4.58 6.25
N GLY A 847 31.32 4.55 5.96
CA GLY A 847 32.03 3.31 5.65
C GLY A 847 32.04 2.28 6.78
N ASN A 848 31.86 2.70 8.04
CA ASN A 848 31.93 1.85 9.23
C ASN A 848 30.58 1.26 9.65
N LEU A 849 29.47 1.73 9.08
CA LEU A 849 28.11 1.32 9.49
C LEU A 849 27.45 0.34 8.51
N ARG A 850 28.15 -0.02 7.45
CA ARG A 850 27.66 -0.84 6.32
C ARG A 850 28.43 -2.15 6.19
N TRP A 851 27.93 -3.06 5.37
CA TRP A 851 28.66 -4.30 5.04
C TRP A 851 29.87 -4.01 4.16
N ASP A 852 30.91 -4.83 4.21
CA ASP A 852 32.02 -4.71 3.24
C ASP A 852 31.53 -5.08 1.82
N GLU A 853 30.84 -6.22 1.71
CA GLU A 853 30.28 -6.79 0.47
C GLU A 853 28.86 -6.28 0.20
N THR A 854 28.61 -5.72 -0.99
CA THR A 854 27.31 -5.12 -1.35
C THR A 854 26.19 -6.15 -1.50
N GLU A 855 26.52 -7.39 -1.89
CA GLU A 855 25.53 -8.46 -2.06
C GLU A 855 24.88 -8.86 -0.73
N LYS A 856 25.56 -8.62 0.40
CA LYS A 856 25.01 -8.85 1.74
C LYS A 856 23.96 -7.83 2.16
N GLU A 857 23.90 -6.69 1.48
CA GLU A 857 22.92 -5.63 1.73
C GLU A 857 21.59 -5.85 0.99
N GLN A 858 21.61 -6.67 -0.07
CA GLN A 858 20.44 -6.92 -0.91
C GLN A 858 19.40 -7.77 -0.17
N ILE A 859 18.16 -7.29 -0.13
CA ILE A 859 17.05 -7.98 0.54
C ILE A 859 16.46 -9.06 -0.37
N ASN A 860 16.18 -8.71 -1.63
CA ASN A 860 15.56 -9.60 -2.60
C ASN A 860 16.18 -9.53 -3.99
N VAL A 861 16.09 -10.65 -4.70
CA VAL A 861 16.39 -10.79 -6.13
C VAL A 861 15.10 -11.29 -6.80
N PRO A 862 14.29 -10.42 -7.43
CA PRO A 862 12.97 -10.78 -7.96
C PRO A 862 13.00 -11.92 -8.99
N ALA A 863 14.08 -12.02 -9.77
CA ALA A 863 14.27 -13.11 -10.73
C ALA A 863 14.46 -14.49 -10.08
N ASN A 864 14.76 -14.53 -8.77
CA ASN A 864 14.91 -15.77 -8.01
C ASN A 864 13.65 -16.04 -7.16
N PRO A 865 12.72 -16.90 -7.62
CA PRO A 865 11.52 -17.26 -6.86
C PRO A 865 11.83 -18.02 -5.56
N GLU A 866 13.09 -18.42 -5.36
CA GLU A 866 13.61 -19.12 -4.19
C GLU A 866 14.50 -18.24 -3.30
N ASN A 867 14.43 -16.91 -3.47
CA ASN A 867 15.21 -15.99 -2.65
C ASN A 867 14.88 -16.15 -1.15
N LYS A 868 15.93 -16.13 -0.31
CA LYS A 868 15.82 -16.19 1.15
C LYS A 868 15.81 -14.78 1.72
N TRP A 869 14.71 -14.39 2.36
CA TRP A 869 14.52 -13.04 2.92
C TRP A 869 15.21 -12.92 4.28
N ARG A 870 16.54 -12.92 4.30
CA ARG A 870 17.35 -13.07 5.54
C ARG A 870 18.32 -11.93 5.82
N TYR A 871 18.18 -10.81 5.10
CA TYR A 871 18.95 -9.60 5.35
C TYR A 871 18.82 -9.20 6.83
N ARG A 872 19.95 -8.84 7.44
CA ARG A 872 20.06 -8.37 8.82
C ARG A 872 21.02 -7.20 8.85
N MET A 873 20.69 -6.16 9.62
CA MET A 873 21.58 -5.04 9.85
C MET A 873 22.92 -5.54 10.42
N VAL A 874 24.02 -4.94 9.97
CA VAL A 874 25.37 -5.29 10.45
C VAL A 874 25.60 -4.78 11.88
N ILE A 875 25.14 -3.56 12.16
CA ILE A 875 25.17 -2.92 13.48
C ILE A 875 23.84 -3.10 14.22
N SER A 876 23.88 -3.00 15.55
CA SER A 876 22.70 -2.91 16.40
C SER A 876 22.08 -1.50 16.38
N LEU A 877 20.81 -1.41 16.76
CA LEU A 877 20.11 -0.13 16.93
C LEU A 877 20.74 0.72 18.03
N GLU A 878 21.27 0.10 19.09
CA GLU A 878 22.03 0.78 20.13
C GLU A 878 23.27 1.46 19.57
N GLU A 879 24.11 0.72 18.82
CA GLU A 879 25.30 1.28 18.17
C GLU A 879 24.95 2.38 17.15
N LEU A 880 23.87 2.19 16.39
CA LEU A 880 23.38 3.19 15.44
C LEU A 880 22.94 4.49 16.14
N ILE A 881 22.27 4.40 17.30
CA ILE A 881 21.89 5.56 18.11
C ILE A 881 23.15 6.25 18.68
N GLU A 882 24.17 5.49 19.08
CA GLU A 882 25.43 5.99 19.66
C GLU A 882 26.39 6.60 18.62
N ALA A 883 26.15 6.40 17.32
CA ALA A 883 26.94 6.99 16.23
C ALA A 883 26.68 8.51 16.07
N ASP A 884 27.08 9.33 17.05
CA ASP A 884 26.74 10.76 17.17
C ASP A 884 27.15 11.61 15.96
N ASP A 885 28.34 11.41 15.39
CA ASP A 885 28.84 12.18 14.24
C ASP A 885 27.99 11.91 12.99
N TYR A 886 27.75 10.62 12.70
CA TYR A 886 26.88 10.18 11.60
C TYR A 886 25.45 10.74 11.77
N ASN A 887 24.87 10.60 12.97
CA ASN A 887 23.52 11.06 13.24
C ASN A 887 23.39 12.58 13.13
N SER A 888 24.42 13.34 13.55
CA SER A 888 24.47 14.79 13.44
C SER A 888 24.57 15.25 11.99
N MET A 889 25.39 14.56 11.17
CA MET A 889 25.48 14.81 9.73
C MET A 889 24.13 14.57 9.06
N LEU A 890 23.52 13.40 9.26
CA LEU A 890 22.24 13.04 8.65
C LEU A 890 21.12 13.99 9.08
N LYS A 891 21.05 14.36 10.36
CA LYS A 891 20.12 15.39 10.84
C LYS A 891 20.33 16.73 10.13
N GLY A 892 21.59 17.14 9.96
CA GLY A 892 21.93 18.36 9.22
C GLY A 892 21.41 18.33 7.77
N MET A 893 21.59 17.20 7.07
CA MET A 893 21.07 17.02 5.71
C MET A 893 19.55 17.14 5.65
N VAL A 894 18.83 16.45 6.55
CA VAL A 894 17.35 16.49 6.63
C VAL A 894 16.86 17.91 6.94
N HIS A 895 17.52 18.61 7.87
CA HIS A 895 17.17 19.97 8.25
C HIS A 895 17.38 20.98 7.12
N ILE A 896 18.54 20.96 6.46
CA ILE A 896 18.87 21.87 5.35
C ILE A 896 17.87 21.68 4.19
N ALA A 897 17.42 20.45 3.95
CA ALA A 897 16.41 20.15 2.94
C ALA A 897 14.97 20.55 3.34
N GLY A 898 14.75 21.00 4.58
CA GLY A 898 13.44 21.36 5.12
C GLY A 898 12.52 20.14 5.28
N ARG A 899 13.05 19.02 5.78
CA ARG A 899 12.33 17.74 5.91
C ARG A 899 12.13 17.25 7.35
N ASP A 900 12.51 18.05 8.34
CA ASP A 900 12.30 17.79 9.77
C ASP A 900 11.30 18.76 10.42
N THR A 901 10.67 19.64 9.64
CA THR A 901 9.76 20.69 10.13
C THR A 901 8.33 20.17 10.30
N ASP A 902 7.73 20.46 11.45
CA ASP A 902 6.30 20.19 11.72
C ASP A 902 5.37 21.23 11.09
N TYR A 903 5.90 22.25 10.40
CA TYR A 903 5.12 23.36 9.85
C TYR A 903 5.73 23.95 8.58
#